data_AF-A0A8H6BDX7-F1
#
_entry.id   AF-A0A8H6BDX7-F1
#
_cell.length_a   1.000
_cell.length_b   1.000
_cell.length_c   1.000
_cell.angle_alpha   90.00
_cell.angle_beta   90.00
_cell.angle_gamma   90.00
#
_symmetry.space_group_name_H-M   'P 1'
#
loop_
_entity.id
_entity.type
_entity.pdbx_description
1 polymer ?
#
loop_
_entity_poly.entity_id
_entity_poly.type
_entity_poly.pdbx_seq_one_letter_code
_entity_poly.pdbx_strand_id
1 'polypeptide(L)'
;MSTILRNLEDFLGKDSTPLVETSLNLEPNLVDEQVIVADADLDRSSDEDEQIRNYRERLKRHDQIEDGHKRRRHNIDIHDHMIDSQNMLLRVLSMILHGKKEYELPCSVAYIYNISESLRHNSSFASMMYQKEDEIFDTEIASILRERNSMGDKEVIKEFIKSFTDWLAILRRLRIVFTIFDESPNFRTHEEKRRIIPFWITKFGRVVLEPLFNSDSDSSDKHFMENGLMKCILQFFVTTYMFYDPPSEQMNEDYTLVNDFFDILKVISDNTKHTKPLNLTSLFKHAAAMFVEEFDNTYEEPSQFVSRLKFLLLKLRDFKDMICVEMRMHIDPLLCSICKGCLTSNFAKQNFLEIIFEDLIEFRFQVEFVYSVQEKYRLNLHAWESTKSFIEKKLTIMIIRQKRETRTLKLYSAGQVMADLINFSKNLEDILAKYVRMSSIALVIQNVLKRTNSENFVAEALARYMHHELINVFNAAEESSEDKDLSISLRNSEVEKLSLHCSMIFSMIPGKRNLVTAIYENILRKELLYGSIIMPTRLKNDCIELVREEFAVRCMGEKFSLNVNNSLLIMIHDLQKSNLELYKFVSQSKSQFKANFCCLKKEDWTKELPGEFVQLPNELTDVACRYQRSLNKQNFEWYYQLQRVTMNVLFNENDSHSLKEIECSSYQAAIFLAFQNRYVISLKELQSITKMELQFLEENLKLLVEKRMLLCHTKNKTYEINSKFMSDKKVIKLHNYINKKKKFQLTRTGIERDDFEMMHMRITCFITRKLKADSPIEYLKLVEDILHYLVESNVNFKQILACHDTDIHTFIKKILDELTGEVYIRRVNENYYEYVP
;
A
#
# COMPACT_ATOMS: atom_id res chain seq x y z
N MET A 1 -19.18 -7.83 -8.18
CA MET A 1 -19.79 -7.43 -6.89
C MET A 1 -19.98 -8.57 -5.88
N SER A 2 -19.74 -9.84 -6.23
CA SER A 2 -19.88 -10.98 -5.29
C SER A 2 -18.58 -11.45 -4.61
N THR A 3 -17.41 -10.90 -4.98
CA THR A 3 -16.11 -11.32 -4.44
C THR A 3 -15.62 -10.50 -3.23
N ILE A 4 -16.27 -9.37 -2.94
CA ILE A 4 -15.85 -8.45 -1.85
C ILE A 4 -16.57 -8.78 -0.52
N LEU A 5 -17.76 -9.39 -0.59
CA LEU A 5 -18.48 -9.85 0.61
C LEU A 5 -17.92 -11.17 1.17
N ARG A 6 -17.31 -12.02 0.32
CA ARG A 6 -16.71 -13.29 0.73
C ARG A 6 -15.44 -13.12 1.59
N ASN A 7 -14.67 -12.06 1.36
CA ASN A 7 -13.40 -11.83 2.06
C ASN A 7 -13.57 -11.29 3.49
N LEU A 8 -14.79 -10.94 3.91
CA LEU A 8 -15.09 -10.52 5.29
C LEU A 8 -15.52 -11.69 6.18
N GLU A 9 -16.06 -12.77 5.60
CA GLU A 9 -16.43 -13.99 6.35
C GLU A 9 -15.20 -14.86 6.68
N ASP A 10 -14.13 -14.78 5.87
CA ASP A 10 -12.89 -15.53 6.12
C ASP A 10 -11.96 -14.85 7.16
N PHE A 11 -12.19 -13.58 7.50
CA PHE A 11 -11.41 -12.86 8.52
C PHE A 11 -11.96 -13.05 9.95
N LEU A 12 -13.16 -13.59 10.08
CA LEU A 12 -13.85 -13.86 11.33
C LEU A 12 -14.03 -15.37 11.45
N GLY A 13 -13.04 -16.03 12.07
CA GLY A 13 -12.90 -17.49 12.08
C GLY A 13 -14.19 -18.26 12.36
N LYS A 14 -14.41 -19.32 11.57
CA LYS A 14 -15.39 -20.38 11.84
C LYS A 14 -14.73 -21.48 12.67
N ASP A 15 -15.33 -21.77 13.81
CA ASP A 15 -15.32 -23.11 14.40
C ASP A 15 -16.77 -23.58 14.58
N SER A 16 -16.94 -24.89 14.49
CA SER A 16 -18.08 -25.56 13.85
C SER A 16 -18.84 -26.54 14.78
N THR A 17 -20.19 -26.56 14.63
CA THR A 17 -21.13 -27.73 14.60
C THR A 17 -21.39 -28.60 15.86
N PRO A 18 -22.47 -29.43 15.95
CA PRO A 18 -23.65 -29.65 15.06
C PRO A 18 -25.07 -29.76 15.73
N LEU A 19 -26.08 -29.69 14.84
CA LEU A 19 -27.44 -30.26 14.80
C LEU A 19 -27.97 -31.17 15.93
N VAL A 20 -29.25 -30.98 16.31
CA VAL A 20 -30.28 -32.04 16.34
C VAL A 20 -31.64 -31.48 15.86
N GLU A 21 -32.21 -32.19 14.89
CA GLU A 21 -33.51 -32.00 14.24
C GLU A 21 -34.71 -32.39 15.13
N THR A 22 -35.89 -31.83 14.84
CA THR A 22 -37.18 -32.52 14.65
C THR A 22 -38.20 -31.45 14.23
N SER A 23 -38.52 -31.31 12.93
CA SER A 23 -39.58 -32.03 12.19
C SER A 23 -40.98 -31.64 12.71
N LEU A 24 -41.93 -31.08 11.94
CA LEU A 24 -42.57 -31.58 10.73
C LEU A 24 -43.49 -30.48 10.12
N ASN A 25 -43.52 -30.44 8.79
CA ASN A 25 -44.70 -30.35 7.90
C ASN A 25 -45.62 -29.11 7.95
N LEU A 26 -46.17 -28.59 6.84
CA LEU A 26 -46.20 -28.99 5.44
C LEU A 26 -46.57 -27.74 4.61
N GLU A 27 -46.12 -27.78 3.37
CA GLU A 27 -46.19 -26.77 2.31
C GLU A 27 -47.60 -26.34 1.82
N PRO A 28 -47.66 -25.27 1.00
CA PRO A 28 -48.88 -24.56 0.59
C PRO A 28 -49.48 -25.12 -0.72
N ASN A 29 -50.71 -24.74 -1.04
CA ASN A 29 -51.17 -24.74 -2.43
C ASN A 29 -52.12 -23.58 -2.72
N LEU A 30 -51.70 -22.79 -3.70
CA LEU A 30 -52.51 -21.92 -4.55
C LEU A 30 -53.36 -22.79 -5.50
N VAL A 31 -54.48 -22.26 -6.01
CA VAL A 31 -54.80 -22.09 -7.44
C VAL A 31 -56.27 -21.68 -7.60
N ASP A 32 -56.48 -20.74 -8.52
CA ASP A 32 -57.73 -20.21 -9.08
C ASP A 32 -58.66 -21.28 -9.69
N GLU A 33 -59.97 -21.01 -9.76
CA GLU A 33 -60.74 -20.89 -11.03
C GLU A 33 -62.28 -20.87 -10.83
N GLN A 34 -62.87 -19.82 -11.43
CA GLN A 34 -64.01 -19.79 -12.36
C GLN A 34 -65.39 -20.45 -12.09
N VAL A 35 -66.37 -19.66 -12.54
CA VAL A 35 -67.83 -19.82 -12.65
C VAL A 35 -68.28 -21.00 -13.52
N ILE A 36 -69.33 -21.72 -13.10
CA ILE A 36 -70.29 -22.40 -14.00
C ILE A 36 -71.73 -22.24 -13.47
N VAL A 37 -72.63 -21.88 -14.39
CA VAL A 37 -74.09 -21.78 -14.28
C VAL A 37 -74.73 -23.13 -14.60
N ALA A 38 -75.82 -23.50 -13.93
CA ALA A 38 -76.87 -24.37 -14.50
C ALA A 38 -78.23 -24.13 -13.82
N ASP A 39 -79.22 -23.78 -14.64
CA ASP A 39 -80.66 -23.73 -14.34
C ASP A 39 -81.26 -25.13 -14.14
N ALA A 40 -82.32 -25.23 -13.33
CA ALA A 40 -83.57 -25.94 -13.67
C ALA A 40 -84.61 -25.89 -12.51
N ASP A 41 -85.69 -25.15 -12.79
CA ASP A 41 -87.10 -25.51 -12.63
C ASP A 41 -87.75 -25.87 -11.27
N LEU A 42 -88.69 -24.98 -10.91
CA LEU A 42 -90.10 -25.23 -10.55
C LEU A 42 -90.43 -26.36 -9.57
N ASP A 43 -90.91 -25.97 -8.38
CA ASP A 43 -92.25 -26.40 -8.00
C ASP A 43 -92.96 -25.40 -7.07
N ARG A 44 -94.14 -24.98 -7.51
CA ARG A 44 -95.11 -24.20 -6.74
C ARG A 44 -95.86 -25.15 -5.81
N SER A 45 -95.83 -24.91 -4.50
CA SER A 45 -96.81 -25.50 -3.59
C SER A 45 -97.36 -24.46 -2.61
N SER A 46 -98.65 -24.17 -2.82
CA SER A 46 -99.78 -23.80 -1.94
C SER A 46 -99.63 -23.07 -0.58
N ASP A 47 -98.47 -22.72 -0.06
CA ASP A 47 -98.35 -22.12 1.28
C ASP A 47 -98.18 -20.59 1.28
N GLU A 48 -98.00 -19.95 0.11
CA GLU A 48 -97.81 -18.50 0.00
C GLU A 48 -99.12 -17.70 0.02
N ASP A 49 -100.24 -18.27 -0.43
CA ASP A 49 -101.52 -17.55 -0.50
C ASP A 49 -102.25 -17.44 0.86
N GLU A 50 -101.92 -18.30 1.83
CA GLU A 50 -102.42 -18.22 3.20
C GLU A 50 -101.53 -17.30 4.08
N GLN A 51 -100.24 -17.22 3.78
CA GLN A 51 -99.32 -16.26 4.40
C GLN A 51 -99.56 -14.83 3.92
N ILE A 52 -99.90 -14.62 2.64
CA ILE A 52 -100.24 -13.30 2.09
C ILE A 52 -101.61 -12.81 2.61
N ARG A 53 -102.56 -13.71 2.87
CA ARG A 53 -103.86 -13.36 3.49
C ARG A 53 -103.71 -12.98 4.97
N ASN A 54 -102.89 -13.72 5.73
CA ASN A 54 -102.55 -13.36 7.11
C ASN A 54 -101.70 -12.09 7.22
N TYR A 55 -100.85 -11.80 6.23
CA TYR A 55 -100.08 -10.55 6.17
C TYR A 55 -100.96 -9.34 5.84
N ARG A 56 -101.96 -9.49 4.95
CA ARG A 56 -102.92 -8.42 4.60
C ARG A 56 -103.94 -8.14 5.71
N GLU A 57 -104.30 -9.12 6.53
CA GLU A 57 -105.10 -8.88 7.75
C GLU A 57 -104.27 -8.27 8.89
N ARG A 58 -102.97 -8.57 8.98
CA ARG A 58 -102.04 -7.88 9.91
C ARG A 58 -101.79 -6.42 9.51
N LEU A 59 -101.68 -6.12 8.21
CA LEU A 59 -101.56 -4.75 7.71
C LEU A 59 -102.84 -3.92 7.93
N LYS A 60 -104.04 -4.51 7.77
CA LYS A 60 -105.30 -3.80 8.09
C LYS A 60 -105.53 -3.57 9.59
N ARG A 61 -104.90 -4.35 10.47
CA ARG A 61 -104.85 -4.08 11.93
C ARG A 61 -103.76 -3.08 12.30
N HIS A 62 -102.69 -2.96 11.50
CA HIS A 62 -101.66 -1.94 11.70
C HIS A 62 -102.14 -0.54 11.27
N ASP A 63 -102.89 -0.44 10.17
CA ASP A 63 -103.45 0.83 9.67
C ASP A 63 -104.62 1.39 10.52
N GLN A 64 -105.23 0.58 11.39
CA GLN A 64 -106.20 1.04 12.40
C GLN A 64 -105.58 1.31 13.77
N ILE A 65 -104.27 1.06 13.95
CA ILE A 65 -103.49 1.44 15.13
C ILE A 65 -102.66 2.72 14.85
N GLU A 66 -102.43 3.08 13.58
CA GLU A 66 -101.70 4.29 13.20
C GLU A 66 -102.50 5.60 13.19
N ASP A 67 -103.84 5.57 13.25
CA ASP A 67 -104.67 6.77 13.44
C ASP A 67 -105.09 7.04 14.90
N GLY A 68 -104.71 6.15 15.84
CA GLY A 68 -104.94 6.29 17.28
C GLY A 68 -103.71 6.71 18.10
N HIS A 69 -102.49 6.60 17.55
CA HIS A 69 -101.24 6.92 18.28
C HIS A 69 -100.56 8.23 17.87
N LYS A 70 -101.14 8.99 16.93
CA LYS A 70 -100.84 10.43 16.75
C LYS A 70 -101.57 11.28 17.79
N ARG A 71 -101.28 11.10 19.09
CA ARG A 71 -101.58 12.07 20.18
C ARG A 71 -101.11 11.58 21.56
N ARG A 72 -99.83 11.22 21.69
CA ARG A 72 -99.09 11.41 22.95
C ARG A 72 -97.70 11.93 22.64
N ARG A 73 -97.63 13.26 22.47
CA ARG A 73 -96.38 14.02 22.58
C ARG A 73 -95.80 13.75 23.97
N HIS A 74 -94.77 12.93 24.05
CA HIS A 74 -93.59 13.37 24.77
C HIS A 74 -92.70 13.99 23.69
N ASN A 75 -92.76 15.32 23.61
CA ASN A 75 -91.65 16.08 23.07
C ASN A 75 -90.48 15.79 24.03
N ILE A 76 -89.72 14.72 23.78
CA ILE A 76 -88.30 14.83 24.04
C ILE A 76 -87.84 15.76 22.94
N ASP A 77 -87.50 16.98 23.33
CA ASP A 77 -87.01 17.98 22.39
C ASP A 77 -85.84 17.33 21.62
N ILE A 78 -85.89 17.34 20.28
CA ILE A 78 -84.78 16.79 19.47
C ILE A 78 -83.48 17.49 19.88
N HIS A 79 -83.60 18.74 20.34
CA HIS A 79 -82.54 19.50 20.98
C HIS A 79 -82.05 18.88 22.29
N ASP A 80 -82.94 18.53 23.21
CA ASP A 80 -82.61 17.89 24.50
C ASP A 80 -81.96 16.52 24.30
N HIS A 81 -82.49 15.68 23.40
CA HIS A 81 -81.88 14.38 23.07
C HIS A 81 -80.48 14.52 22.46
N MET A 82 -80.27 15.53 21.60
CA MET A 82 -78.95 15.83 21.02
C MET A 82 -77.97 16.32 22.09
N ILE A 83 -78.41 17.16 23.02
CA ILE A 83 -77.60 17.65 24.15
C ILE A 83 -77.25 16.50 25.10
N ASP A 84 -78.20 15.64 25.46
CA ASP A 84 -77.97 14.47 26.30
C ASP A 84 -77.02 13.46 25.65
N SER A 85 -77.17 13.26 24.34
CA SER A 85 -76.27 12.46 23.51
C SER A 85 -74.85 13.02 23.49
N GLN A 86 -74.70 14.33 23.30
CA GLN A 86 -73.39 15.02 23.35
C GLN A 86 -72.76 14.89 24.74
N ASN A 87 -73.50 15.16 25.81
CA ASN A 87 -73.02 15.04 27.19
C ASN A 87 -72.59 13.61 27.52
N MET A 88 -73.33 12.61 27.05
CA MET A 88 -72.98 11.20 27.21
C MET A 88 -71.69 10.85 26.47
N LEU A 89 -71.54 11.28 25.20
CA LEU A 89 -70.32 11.05 24.43
C LEU A 89 -69.11 11.82 25.00
N LEU A 90 -69.28 13.04 25.52
CA LEU A 90 -68.21 13.79 26.22
C LEU A 90 -67.79 13.09 27.50
N ARG A 91 -68.73 12.49 28.24
CA ARG A 91 -68.44 11.71 29.43
C ARG A 91 -67.66 10.44 29.08
N VAL A 92 -68.06 9.74 28.01
CA VAL A 92 -67.32 8.58 27.48
C VAL A 92 -65.92 9.00 27.03
N LEU A 93 -65.80 10.08 26.26
CA LEU A 93 -64.53 10.65 25.79
C LEU A 93 -63.59 10.95 26.98
N SER A 94 -64.10 11.65 27.98
CA SER A 94 -63.34 11.97 29.21
C SER A 94 -62.91 10.71 29.94
N MET A 95 -63.77 9.70 30.09
CA MET A 95 -63.40 8.44 30.75
C MET A 95 -62.29 7.68 30.01
N ILE A 96 -62.35 7.62 28.67
CA ILE A 96 -61.31 6.97 27.85
C ILE A 96 -59.99 7.75 27.93
N LEU A 97 -60.05 9.09 27.87
CA LEU A 97 -58.86 9.93 27.97
C LEU A 97 -58.16 9.80 29.33
N HIS A 98 -58.89 9.56 30.43
CA HIS A 98 -58.32 9.22 31.74
C HIS A 98 -57.99 7.72 31.90
N GLY A 99 -57.87 6.97 30.80
CA GLY A 99 -57.37 5.59 30.78
C GLY A 99 -58.38 4.48 31.11
N LYS A 100 -59.68 4.78 31.26
CA LYS A 100 -60.71 3.76 31.51
C LYS A 100 -60.84 2.78 30.34
N LYS A 101 -61.16 1.53 30.64
CA LYS A 101 -61.33 0.46 29.64
C LYS A 101 -62.78 0.37 29.15
N GLU A 102 -63.02 -0.33 28.03
CA GLU A 102 -64.33 -0.36 27.36
C GLU A 102 -65.45 -0.91 28.25
N TYR A 103 -65.14 -1.84 29.16
CA TYR A 103 -66.09 -2.41 30.11
C TYR A 103 -66.41 -1.49 31.31
N GLU A 104 -65.63 -0.41 31.49
CA GLU A 104 -65.82 0.58 32.55
C GLU A 104 -66.64 1.79 32.05
N LEU A 105 -67.03 1.78 30.77
CA LEU A 105 -67.81 2.84 30.16
C LEU A 105 -69.25 2.84 30.71
N PRO A 106 -69.90 4.01 30.76
CA PRO A 106 -71.24 4.16 31.32
C PRO A 106 -72.34 3.48 30.49
N CYS A 107 -72.02 2.95 29.30
CA CYS A 107 -72.92 2.24 28.40
C CYS A 107 -72.14 1.33 27.44
N SER A 108 -72.84 0.45 26.72
CA SER A 108 -72.22 -0.48 25.76
C SER A 108 -71.65 0.26 24.55
N VAL A 109 -70.56 -0.28 23.97
CA VAL A 109 -69.96 0.27 22.74
C VAL A 109 -70.97 0.35 21.59
N ALA A 110 -71.90 -0.60 21.49
CA ALA A 110 -72.98 -0.57 20.50
C ALA A 110 -73.93 0.62 20.69
N TYR A 111 -74.24 0.99 21.94
CA TYR A 111 -75.05 2.17 22.24
C TYR A 111 -74.29 3.46 21.92
N ILE A 112 -73.00 3.52 22.25
CA ILE A 112 -72.11 4.64 21.90
C ILE A 112 -72.03 4.82 20.38
N TYR A 113 -71.90 3.74 19.63
CA TYR A 113 -71.89 3.73 18.17
C TYR A 113 -73.18 4.33 17.60
N ASN A 114 -74.34 3.88 18.06
CA ASN A 114 -75.64 4.38 17.59
C ASN A 114 -75.84 5.88 17.85
N ILE A 115 -75.41 6.37 19.02
CA ILE A 115 -75.47 7.81 19.32
C ILE A 115 -74.46 8.58 18.46
N SER A 116 -73.26 8.04 18.27
CA SER A 116 -72.22 8.65 17.44
C SER A 116 -72.69 8.84 15.99
N GLU A 117 -73.46 7.88 15.44
CA GLU A 117 -74.04 7.96 14.10
C GLU A 117 -74.98 9.15 13.94
N SER A 118 -75.79 9.44 14.96
CA SER A 118 -76.72 10.59 14.96
C SER A 118 -76.00 11.95 15.01
N LEU A 119 -74.77 11.97 15.52
CA LEU A 119 -73.95 13.18 15.71
C LEU A 119 -72.80 13.30 14.69
N ARG A 120 -72.63 12.34 13.77
CA ARG A 120 -71.48 12.25 12.84
C ARG A 120 -71.23 13.49 11.98
N HIS A 121 -72.25 14.33 11.77
CA HIS A 121 -72.20 15.55 10.98
C HIS A 121 -72.11 16.85 11.79
N ASN A 122 -72.08 16.76 13.13
CA ASN A 122 -72.09 17.91 14.04
C ASN A 122 -70.67 18.47 14.26
N SER A 123 -70.35 19.58 13.60
CA SER A 123 -69.02 20.23 13.68
C SER A 123 -68.71 20.82 15.06
N SER A 124 -69.73 21.31 15.80
CA SER A 124 -69.55 21.85 17.15
C SER A 124 -69.09 20.76 18.12
N PHE A 125 -69.68 19.57 18.03
CA PHE A 125 -69.28 18.43 18.86
C PHE A 125 -67.86 17.94 18.49
N ALA A 126 -67.50 17.97 17.21
CA ALA A 126 -66.13 17.69 16.78
C ALA A 126 -65.11 18.64 17.41
N SER A 127 -65.36 19.95 17.37
CA SER A 127 -64.48 20.93 18.01
C SER A 127 -64.37 20.71 19.53
N MET A 128 -65.46 20.37 20.22
CA MET A 128 -65.43 20.07 21.66
C MET A 128 -64.61 18.81 21.98
N MET A 129 -64.68 17.78 21.13
CA MET A 129 -63.86 16.57 21.27
C MET A 129 -62.37 16.90 21.16
N TYR A 130 -61.95 17.57 20.10
CA TYR A 130 -60.55 17.97 19.92
C TYR A 130 -60.05 18.90 21.04
N GLN A 131 -60.88 19.83 21.52
CA GLN A 131 -60.52 20.71 22.66
C GLN A 131 -60.30 19.91 23.95
N LYS A 132 -61.12 18.90 24.23
CA LYS A 132 -60.97 18.05 25.42
C LYS A 132 -59.75 17.14 25.34
N GLU A 133 -59.48 16.61 24.15
CA GLU A 133 -58.27 15.86 23.86
C GLU A 133 -57.01 16.75 23.97
N ASP A 134 -57.08 18.01 23.52
CA ASP A 134 -56.01 19.01 23.63
C ASP A 134 -55.71 19.34 25.10
N GLU A 135 -56.75 19.60 25.89
CA GLU A 135 -56.65 19.92 27.32
C GLU A 135 -55.91 18.80 28.06
N ILE A 136 -56.30 17.54 27.86
CA ILE A 136 -55.67 16.39 28.52
C ILE A 136 -54.25 16.15 28.01
N PHE A 137 -54.01 16.27 26.69
CA PHE A 137 -52.67 16.17 26.14
C PHE A 137 -51.72 17.21 26.76
N ASP A 138 -52.15 18.47 26.85
CA ASP A 138 -51.30 19.55 27.34
C ASP A 138 -51.10 19.50 28.87
N THR A 139 -52.11 19.05 29.63
CA THR A 139 -52.08 19.01 31.11
C THR A 139 -51.51 17.73 31.71
N GLU A 140 -51.67 16.58 31.07
CA GLU A 140 -51.23 15.28 31.62
C GLU A 140 -50.01 14.71 30.89
N ILE A 141 -49.82 14.99 29.59
CA ILE A 141 -48.75 14.36 28.81
C ILE A 141 -47.61 15.34 28.58
N ALA A 142 -47.89 16.50 27.99
CA ALA A 142 -46.87 17.49 27.66
C ALA A 142 -46.28 18.17 28.91
N SER A 143 -46.99 18.22 30.03
CA SER A 143 -46.49 18.77 31.31
C SER A 143 -45.44 17.85 31.97
N ILE A 144 -45.72 16.54 32.06
CA ILE A 144 -44.81 15.50 32.57
C ILE A 144 -43.54 15.41 31.72
N LEU A 145 -43.68 15.60 30.41
CA LEU A 145 -42.54 15.63 29.49
C LEU A 145 -41.69 16.92 29.64
N ARG A 146 -42.25 18.00 30.23
CA ARG A 146 -41.58 19.30 30.43
C ARG A 146 -40.94 19.49 31.82
N GLU A 147 -41.48 18.90 32.89
CA GLU A 147 -41.01 19.10 34.29
C GLU A 147 -39.85 18.16 34.74
N ARG A 148 -38.77 18.06 33.94
CA ARG A 148 -37.79 16.95 34.06
C ARG A 148 -36.44 17.26 34.68
N ASN A 149 -36.26 18.44 35.26
CA ASN A 149 -34.94 18.92 35.73
C ASN A 149 -34.33 18.12 36.91
N SER A 150 -34.95 17.02 37.37
CA SER A 150 -34.51 16.19 38.50
C SER A 150 -34.33 14.70 38.21
N MET A 151 -34.57 14.23 36.98
CA MET A 151 -34.49 12.80 36.60
C MET A 151 -33.15 12.47 35.91
N GLY A 152 -32.66 11.23 36.07
CA GLY A 152 -31.52 10.71 35.32
C GLY A 152 -31.88 10.39 33.86
N ASP A 153 -30.87 10.31 32.98
CA ASP A 153 -31.09 10.16 31.53
C ASP A 153 -31.91 8.90 31.16
N LYS A 154 -31.66 7.78 31.85
CA LYS A 154 -32.40 6.51 31.64
C LYS A 154 -33.86 6.64 32.05
N GLU A 155 -34.15 7.31 33.16
CA GLU A 155 -35.50 7.55 33.66
C GLU A 155 -36.29 8.47 32.74
N VAL A 156 -35.65 9.50 32.19
CA VAL A 156 -36.25 10.42 31.20
C VAL A 156 -36.73 9.66 29.96
N ILE A 157 -35.93 8.71 29.47
CA ILE A 157 -36.28 7.89 28.29
C ILE A 157 -37.40 6.90 28.60
N LYS A 158 -37.34 6.21 29.74
CA LYS A 158 -38.42 5.32 30.19
C LYS A 158 -39.75 6.07 30.30
N GLU A 159 -39.73 7.27 30.88
CA GLU A 159 -40.94 8.07 31.02
C GLU A 159 -41.44 8.60 29.66
N PHE A 160 -40.55 8.91 28.72
CA PHE A 160 -40.93 9.25 27.34
C PHE A 160 -41.60 8.06 26.63
N ILE A 161 -40.98 6.88 26.66
CA ILE A 161 -41.51 5.66 26.02
C ILE A 161 -42.87 5.31 26.61
N LYS A 162 -42.99 5.35 27.94
CA LYS A 162 -44.22 5.09 28.66
C LYS A 162 -45.32 6.10 28.29
N SER A 163 -45.02 7.39 28.36
CA SER A 163 -45.98 8.46 28.00
C SER A 163 -46.51 8.31 26.58
N PHE A 164 -45.64 8.00 25.62
CA PHE A 164 -46.06 7.76 24.24
C PHE A 164 -46.90 6.48 24.09
N THR A 165 -46.49 5.39 24.74
CA THR A 165 -47.18 4.09 24.65
C THR A 165 -48.58 4.16 25.28
N ASP A 166 -48.70 4.79 26.45
CA ASP A 166 -49.96 5.03 27.13
C ASP A 166 -50.87 5.94 26.28
N TRP A 167 -50.32 7.00 25.70
CA TRP A 167 -51.06 7.86 24.78
C TRP A 167 -51.54 7.13 23.54
N LEU A 168 -50.68 6.34 22.90
CA LEU A 168 -51.04 5.56 21.73
C LEU A 168 -52.12 4.53 22.05
N ALA A 169 -52.09 3.93 23.25
CA ALA A 169 -53.15 3.03 23.71
C ALA A 169 -54.48 3.75 23.89
N ILE A 170 -54.48 4.95 24.50
CA ILE A 170 -55.66 5.81 24.63
C ILE A 170 -56.22 6.15 23.26
N LEU A 171 -55.38 6.60 22.31
CA LEU A 171 -55.79 6.94 20.94
C LEU A 171 -56.37 5.73 20.18
N ARG A 172 -55.82 4.54 20.36
CA ARG A 172 -56.36 3.31 19.76
C ARG A 172 -57.75 2.98 20.31
N ARG A 173 -57.97 3.12 21.62
CA ARG A 173 -59.28 2.93 22.24
C ARG A 173 -60.28 3.99 21.79
N LEU A 174 -59.87 5.25 21.74
CA LEU A 174 -60.68 6.35 21.20
C LEU A 174 -61.11 6.06 19.78
N ARG A 175 -60.18 5.62 18.92
CA ARG A 175 -60.49 5.25 17.54
C ARG A 175 -61.51 4.11 17.47
N ILE A 176 -61.38 3.07 18.29
CA ILE A 176 -62.36 1.96 18.32
C ILE A 176 -63.74 2.47 18.68
N VAL A 177 -63.86 3.24 19.77
CA VAL A 177 -65.15 3.72 20.29
C VAL A 177 -65.77 4.79 19.39
N PHE A 178 -64.95 5.63 18.77
CA PHE A 178 -65.36 6.76 17.94
C PHE A 178 -65.04 6.57 16.45
N THR A 179 -65.06 5.32 15.95
CA THR A 179 -64.72 4.98 14.56
C THR A 179 -65.56 5.78 13.55
N ILE A 180 -66.85 5.98 13.82
CA ILE A 180 -67.76 6.75 12.97
C ILE A 180 -67.27 8.19 12.77
N PHE A 181 -66.76 8.81 13.83
CA PHE A 181 -66.23 10.16 13.77
C PHE A 181 -64.88 10.20 13.04
N ASP A 182 -64.00 9.22 13.26
CA ASP A 182 -62.71 9.08 12.55
C ASP A 182 -62.89 8.93 11.02
N GLU A 183 -64.00 8.30 10.61
CA GLU A 183 -64.33 8.10 9.19
C GLU A 183 -65.17 9.24 8.59
N SER A 184 -65.88 10.02 9.42
CA SER A 184 -66.77 11.10 8.99
C SER A 184 -66.05 12.23 8.23
N PRO A 185 -66.61 12.77 7.12
CA PRO A 185 -66.06 13.92 6.42
C PRO A 185 -66.12 15.24 7.21
N ASN A 186 -67.08 15.39 8.14
CA ASN A 186 -67.33 16.64 8.87
C ASN A 186 -66.48 16.77 10.14
N PHE A 187 -65.97 15.66 10.66
CA PHE A 187 -64.96 15.63 11.74
C PHE A 187 -63.55 15.90 11.21
N ARG A 188 -63.39 16.05 9.90
CA ARG A 188 -62.17 16.53 9.25
C ARG A 188 -62.23 18.05 9.24
N THR A 189 -61.52 18.71 10.15
CA THR A 189 -61.45 20.18 10.20
C THR A 189 -60.91 20.74 8.88
N HIS A 190 -61.33 21.96 8.52
CA HIS A 190 -61.01 22.60 7.23
C HIS A 190 -59.50 22.81 6.96
N GLU A 191 -58.66 22.76 8.00
CA GLU A 191 -57.23 23.05 7.86
C GLU A 191 -56.38 21.83 7.55
N GLU A 192 -56.68 20.62 8.06
CA GLU A 192 -56.00 19.38 7.65
C GLU A 192 -56.92 18.16 7.83
N LYS A 193 -57.25 17.44 6.75
CA LYS A 193 -58.02 16.18 6.80
C LYS A 193 -57.21 15.10 7.53
N ARG A 194 -57.36 14.91 8.84
CA ARG A 194 -56.57 13.90 9.57
C ARG A 194 -57.43 13.04 10.50
N ARG A 195 -57.23 11.72 10.39
CA ARG A 195 -57.73 10.71 11.32
C ARG A 195 -57.17 10.96 12.73
N ILE A 196 -57.89 10.54 13.77
CA ILE A 196 -57.58 10.71 15.20
C ILE A 196 -56.12 10.33 15.49
N ILE A 197 -55.71 9.10 15.13
CA ILE A 197 -54.36 8.60 15.41
C ILE A 197 -53.26 9.45 14.72
N PRO A 198 -53.26 9.63 13.38
CA PRO A 198 -52.27 10.48 12.72
C PRO A 198 -52.19 11.92 13.23
N PHE A 199 -53.33 12.53 13.56
CA PHE A 199 -53.39 13.90 14.08
C PHE A 199 -52.65 14.00 15.42
N TRP A 200 -53.03 13.18 16.39
CA TRP A 200 -52.48 13.25 17.75
C TRP A 200 -51.05 12.75 17.87
N ILE A 201 -50.65 11.76 17.05
CA ILE A 201 -49.23 11.38 16.94
C ILE A 201 -48.40 12.53 16.36
N THR A 202 -48.92 13.25 15.37
CA THR A 202 -48.23 14.44 14.83
C THR A 202 -48.14 15.55 15.87
N LYS A 203 -49.22 15.82 16.63
CA LYS A 203 -49.19 16.82 17.71
C LYS A 203 -48.18 16.43 18.79
N PHE A 204 -48.18 15.15 19.20
CA PHE A 204 -47.19 14.62 20.14
C PHE A 204 -45.76 14.92 19.66
N GLY A 205 -45.44 14.55 18.42
CA GLY A 205 -44.12 14.82 17.82
C GLY A 205 -43.77 16.31 17.81
N ARG A 206 -44.69 17.19 17.39
CA ARG A 206 -44.42 18.64 17.29
C ARG A 206 -44.21 19.32 18.64
N VAL A 207 -44.92 18.90 19.68
CA VAL A 207 -44.83 19.51 21.01
C VAL A 207 -43.65 18.94 21.81
N VAL A 208 -43.42 17.64 21.73
CA VAL A 208 -42.43 16.94 22.57
C VAL A 208 -41.06 16.87 21.89
N LEU A 209 -41.04 16.66 20.56
CA LEU A 209 -39.83 16.56 19.74
C LEU A 209 -39.69 17.77 18.81
N GLU A 210 -40.11 18.95 19.28
CA GLU A 210 -40.10 20.21 18.53
C GLU A 210 -38.82 20.45 17.70
N PRO A 211 -37.59 20.20 18.24
CA PRO A 211 -36.36 20.42 17.47
C PRO A 211 -36.23 19.58 16.20
N LEU A 212 -36.91 18.43 16.10
CA LEU A 212 -36.88 17.57 14.92
C LEU A 212 -37.87 18.03 13.83
N PHE A 213 -38.76 18.97 14.13
CA PHE A 213 -39.75 19.54 13.21
C PHE A 213 -39.42 20.96 12.73
N ASN A 214 -38.48 21.66 13.38
CA ASN A 214 -38.07 23.02 13.03
C ASN A 214 -36.75 23.00 12.23
N SER A 215 -36.87 22.94 10.90
CA SER A 215 -35.74 22.80 9.96
C SER A 215 -35.19 24.10 9.38
N ASP A 216 -35.76 25.26 9.75
CA ASP A 216 -35.51 26.49 9.01
C ASP A 216 -34.57 27.40 9.82
N SER A 217 -33.26 27.36 9.47
CA SER A 217 -32.13 28.26 9.81
C SER A 217 -31.04 27.74 10.77
N ASP A 218 -29.81 28.23 10.62
CA ASP A 218 -28.61 27.93 11.45
C ASP A 218 -28.81 28.22 12.96
N SER A 219 -29.88 28.90 13.38
CA SER A 219 -30.25 29.05 14.79
C SER A 219 -30.93 27.79 15.37
N SER A 220 -31.41 26.86 14.53
CA SER A 220 -32.07 25.62 14.96
C SER A 220 -31.11 24.62 15.63
N ASP A 221 -29.84 24.59 15.23
CA ASP A 221 -28.84 23.66 15.79
C ASP A 221 -28.48 24.04 17.25
N LYS A 222 -28.51 25.32 17.62
CA LYS A 222 -28.35 25.75 19.03
C LYS A 222 -29.56 25.38 19.89
N HIS A 223 -30.76 25.60 19.37
CA HIS A 223 -32.00 25.23 20.06
C HIS A 223 -32.19 23.71 20.21
N PHE A 224 -31.53 22.91 19.37
CA PHE A 224 -31.59 21.45 19.44
C PHE A 224 -31.02 20.87 20.75
N MET A 225 -29.84 21.33 21.15
CA MET A 225 -29.18 20.89 22.40
C MET A 225 -29.67 21.63 23.64
N GLU A 226 -30.35 22.77 23.47
CA GLU A 226 -31.05 23.48 24.55
C GLU A 226 -32.33 22.74 24.99
N ASN A 227 -32.88 21.86 24.15
CA ASN A 227 -33.98 20.97 24.53
C ASN A 227 -33.45 19.85 25.43
N GLY A 228 -33.78 19.91 26.73
CA GLY A 228 -33.32 18.97 27.74
C GLY A 228 -33.66 17.51 27.45
N LEU A 229 -34.83 17.24 26.85
CA LEU A 229 -35.23 15.88 26.47
C LEU A 229 -34.33 15.32 25.36
N MET A 230 -34.10 16.09 24.29
CA MET A 230 -33.25 15.66 23.19
C MET A 230 -31.80 15.43 23.62
N LYS A 231 -31.29 16.29 24.50
CA LYS A 231 -29.95 16.14 25.08
C LYS A 231 -29.82 14.85 25.88
N CYS A 232 -30.74 14.57 26.80
CA CYS A 232 -30.73 13.33 27.60
C CYS A 232 -30.82 12.07 26.72
N ILE A 233 -31.68 12.09 25.70
CA ILE A 233 -31.83 10.97 24.75
C ILE A 233 -30.52 10.70 24.00
N LEU A 234 -29.89 11.74 23.46
CA LEU A 234 -28.63 11.60 22.74
C LEU A 234 -27.48 11.19 23.65
N GLN A 235 -27.42 11.75 24.86
CA GLN A 235 -26.40 11.38 25.85
C GLN A 235 -26.51 9.90 26.19
N PHE A 236 -27.72 9.42 26.50
CA PHE A 236 -27.94 8.00 26.78
C PHE A 236 -27.54 7.12 25.59
N PHE A 237 -27.98 7.47 24.38
CA PHE A 237 -27.60 6.73 23.17
C PHE A 237 -26.08 6.64 23.00
N VAL A 238 -25.36 7.75 23.14
CA VAL A 238 -23.90 7.80 23.01
C VAL A 238 -23.25 6.95 24.10
N THR A 239 -23.64 7.16 25.35
CA THR A 239 -23.09 6.45 26.51
C THR A 239 -23.31 4.93 26.40
N THR A 240 -24.50 4.45 26.03
CA THR A 240 -24.79 3.02 25.83
C THR A 240 -23.85 2.37 24.82
N TYR A 241 -23.55 3.06 23.72
CA TYR A 241 -22.75 2.49 22.62
C TYR A 241 -21.24 2.75 22.74
N MET A 242 -20.80 3.67 23.61
CA MET A 242 -19.39 3.97 23.88
C MET A 242 -18.72 3.02 24.87
N PHE A 243 -19.48 2.32 25.72
CA PHE A 243 -18.90 1.41 26.71
C PHE A 243 -18.17 0.20 26.08
N TYR A 244 -17.06 -0.18 26.70
CA TYR A 244 -16.13 -1.20 26.22
C TYR A 244 -16.29 -2.59 26.85
N ASP A 245 -17.20 -2.71 27.81
CA ASP A 245 -17.39 -3.95 28.56
C ASP A 245 -18.22 -4.98 27.79
N PRO A 246 -18.02 -6.29 28.05
CA PRO A 246 -18.90 -7.34 27.51
C PRO A 246 -20.36 -7.07 27.92
N PRO A 247 -21.33 -7.39 27.05
CA PRO A 247 -22.73 -7.05 27.29
C PRO A 247 -23.23 -7.70 28.58
N SER A 248 -23.52 -6.86 29.58
CA SER A 248 -24.21 -7.26 30.80
C SER A 248 -25.72 -7.28 30.58
N GLU A 249 -26.48 -7.92 31.48
CA GLU A 249 -27.95 -7.87 31.43
C GLU A 249 -28.46 -6.42 31.41
N GLN A 250 -27.83 -5.54 32.17
CA GLN A 250 -28.13 -4.11 32.20
C GLN A 250 -27.93 -3.44 30.83
N MET A 251 -26.87 -3.80 30.09
CA MET A 251 -26.64 -3.27 28.74
C MET A 251 -27.70 -3.73 27.73
N ASN A 252 -28.17 -4.99 27.84
CA ASN A 252 -29.24 -5.48 26.98
C ASN A 252 -30.56 -4.72 27.21
N GLU A 253 -30.86 -4.37 28.47
CA GLU A 253 -31.98 -3.47 28.77
C GLU A 253 -31.78 -2.09 28.13
N ASP A 254 -30.58 -1.52 28.23
CA ASP A 254 -30.28 -0.21 27.67
C ASP A 254 -30.39 -0.20 26.13
N TYR A 255 -29.91 -1.25 25.45
CA TYR A 255 -30.10 -1.41 24.01
C TYR A 255 -31.58 -1.53 23.63
N THR A 256 -32.37 -2.23 24.44
CA THR A 256 -33.82 -2.36 24.22
C THR A 256 -34.51 -1.00 24.33
N LEU A 257 -34.16 -0.21 25.35
CA LEU A 257 -34.70 1.14 25.52
C LEU A 257 -34.36 2.08 24.36
N VAL A 258 -33.12 1.99 23.83
CA VAL A 258 -32.74 2.74 22.63
C VAL A 258 -33.58 2.30 21.43
N ASN A 259 -33.73 0.99 21.20
CA ASN A 259 -34.54 0.47 20.08
C ASN A 259 -36.00 0.92 20.18
N ASP A 260 -36.62 0.82 21.37
CA ASP A 260 -37.99 1.27 21.62
C ASP A 260 -38.17 2.77 21.29
N PHE A 261 -37.18 3.60 21.63
CA PHE A 261 -37.18 5.01 21.27
C PHE A 261 -37.19 5.22 19.74
N PHE A 262 -36.34 4.50 19.00
CA PHE A 262 -36.31 4.61 17.53
C PHE A 262 -37.56 4.03 16.87
N ASP A 263 -38.20 3.02 17.45
CA ASP A 263 -39.49 2.51 16.99
C ASP A 263 -40.61 3.55 17.17
N ILE A 264 -40.60 4.31 18.27
CA ILE A 264 -41.52 5.45 18.46
C ILE A 264 -41.27 6.52 17.40
N LEU A 265 -40.00 6.88 17.15
CA LEU A 265 -39.65 7.83 16.09
C LEU A 265 -40.17 7.36 14.72
N LYS A 266 -40.19 6.05 14.46
CA LYS A 266 -40.74 5.48 13.23
C LYS A 266 -42.23 5.72 13.15
N VAL A 267 -42.97 5.40 14.21
CA VAL A 267 -44.41 5.62 14.28
C VAL A 267 -44.74 7.10 14.06
N ILE A 268 -43.97 8.02 14.64
CA ILE A 268 -44.16 9.47 14.43
C ILE A 268 -43.83 9.86 12.98
N SER A 269 -42.72 9.37 12.43
CA SER A 269 -42.31 9.63 11.04
C SER A 269 -43.37 9.16 10.05
N ASP A 270 -43.87 7.93 10.17
CA ASP A 270 -44.90 7.34 9.31
C ASP A 270 -46.20 8.15 9.28
N ASN A 271 -46.58 8.76 10.41
CA ASN A 271 -47.78 9.59 10.52
C ASN A 271 -47.57 11.05 10.04
N THR A 272 -46.32 11.49 9.87
CA THR A 272 -45.96 12.88 9.52
C THR A 272 -45.41 13.03 8.09
N LYS A 273 -45.22 11.92 7.34
CA LYS A 273 -44.64 11.88 5.98
C LYS A 273 -45.25 12.87 4.98
N HIS A 274 -46.54 13.16 5.09
CA HIS A 274 -47.28 13.96 4.10
C HIS A 274 -47.38 15.45 4.44
N THR A 275 -46.86 15.88 5.59
CA THR A 275 -47.12 17.23 6.11
C THR A 275 -45.84 17.97 6.47
N LYS A 276 -45.00 17.39 7.34
CA LYS A 276 -43.63 17.85 7.58
C LYS A 276 -42.80 16.65 8.09
N PRO A 277 -41.87 16.11 7.29
CA PRO A 277 -41.10 14.93 7.69
C PRO A 277 -40.14 15.25 8.84
N LEU A 278 -39.86 14.24 9.65
CA LEU A 278 -38.97 14.33 10.81
C LEU A 278 -37.50 14.48 10.36
N ASN A 279 -36.78 15.48 10.86
CA ASN A 279 -35.38 15.73 10.47
C ASN A 279 -34.40 14.83 11.25
N LEU A 280 -34.37 13.54 10.90
CA LEU A 280 -33.44 12.56 11.48
C LEU A 280 -31.97 12.88 11.19
N THR A 281 -31.67 13.63 10.12
CA THR A 281 -30.30 14.02 9.79
C THR A 281 -29.69 14.91 10.88
N SER A 282 -30.47 15.84 11.45
CA SER A 282 -29.97 16.69 12.55
C SER A 282 -29.69 15.86 13.82
N LEU A 283 -30.56 14.89 14.14
CA LEU A 283 -30.37 13.97 15.26
C LEU A 283 -29.03 13.22 15.15
N PHE A 284 -28.79 12.58 14.01
CA PHE A 284 -27.55 11.80 13.80
C PHE A 284 -26.30 12.67 13.67
N LYS A 285 -26.43 13.91 13.18
CA LYS A 285 -25.33 14.88 13.15
C LYS A 285 -24.87 15.23 14.58
N HIS A 286 -25.81 15.52 15.49
CA HIS A 286 -25.51 15.81 16.90
C HIS A 286 -24.98 14.57 17.63
N ALA A 287 -25.57 13.40 17.39
CA ALA A 287 -25.06 12.14 17.93
C ALA A 287 -23.60 11.90 17.51
N ALA A 288 -23.28 12.08 16.22
CA ALA A 288 -21.92 11.94 15.71
C ALA A 288 -20.94 12.89 16.42
N ALA A 289 -21.32 14.15 16.64
CA ALA A 289 -20.47 15.12 17.34
C ALA A 289 -20.19 14.69 18.78
N MET A 290 -21.20 14.20 19.50
CA MET A 290 -21.05 13.69 20.87
C MET A 290 -20.19 12.43 20.94
N PHE A 291 -20.36 11.48 20.00
CA PHE A 291 -19.47 10.32 19.90
C PHE A 291 -18.01 10.75 19.71
N VAL A 292 -17.75 11.75 18.86
CA VAL A 292 -16.40 12.25 18.58
C VAL A 292 -15.81 12.94 19.79
N GLU A 293 -16.60 13.76 20.51
CA GLU A 293 -16.17 14.44 21.73
C GLU A 293 -15.78 13.44 22.84
N GLU A 294 -16.62 12.44 23.09
CA GLU A 294 -16.33 11.36 24.05
C GLU A 294 -15.07 10.57 23.65
N PHE A 295 -14.87 10.36 22.34
CA PHE A 295 -13.70 9.67 21.83
C PHE A 295 -12.41 10.49 21.99
N ASP A 296 -12.45 11.79 21.68
CA ASP A 296 -11.30 12.71 21.80
C ASP A 296 -10.91 12.94 23.28
N ASN A 297 -11.86 12.87 24.21
CA ASN A 297 -11.61 13.03 25.66
C ASN A 297 -10.85 11.86 26.30
N THR A 298 -10.66 10.76 25.57
CA THR A 298 -10.00 9.55 26.08
C THR A 298 -8.75 9.26 25.26
N TYR A 299 -7.58 9.72 25.73
CA TYR A 299 -6.32 9.43 25.05
C TYR A 299 -5.93 7.94 25.20
N GLU A 300 -5.57 7.32 24.08
CA GLU A 300 -5.16 5.93 24.01
C GLU A 300 -3.98 5.71 23.06
N GLU A 301 -3.28 4.59 23.24
CA GLU A 301 -2.28 4.15 22.27
C GLU A 301 -2.91 3.88 20.89
N PRO A 302 -2.18 4.00 19.76
CA PRO A 302 -2.73 3.82 18.42
C PRO A 302 -3.46 2.49 18.19
N SER A 303 -3.02 1.41 18.83
CA SER A 303 -3.67 0.09 18.79
C SER A 303 -5.04 0.08 19.49
N GLN A 304 -5.12 0.71 20.66
CA GLN A 304 -6.36 0.86 21.43
C GLN A 304 -7.32 1.80 20.71
N PHE A 305 -6.84 2.93 20.20
CA PHE A 305 -7.63 3.89 19.41
C PHE A 305 -8.34 3.22 18.22
N VAL A 306 -7.65 2.36 17.47
CA VAL A 306 -8.26 1.64 16.34
C VAL A 306 -9.22 0.55 16.81
N SER A 307 -8.88 -0.18 17.87
CA SER A 307 -9.73 -1.24 18.43
C SER A 307 -11.02 -0.63 18.97
N ARG A 308 -10.88 0.35 19.87
CA ARG A 308 -11.56 1.66 19.87
C ARG A 308 -12.73 1.83 18.92
N LEU A 309 -12.36 2.48 17.84
CA LEU A 309 -13.26 2.92 16.82
C LEU A 309 -13.89 1.72 16.09
N LYS A 310 -13.15 0.63 15.87
CA LYS A 310 -13.70 -0.58 15.22
C LYS A 310 -14.87 -1.18 15.99
N PHE A 311 -14.75 -1.34 17.31
CA PHE A 311 -15.81 -1.90 18.13
C PHE A 311 -17.05 -1.01 18.14
N LEU A 312 -16.87 0.31 18.28
CA LEU A 312 -17.97 1.27 18.20
C LEU A 312 -18.70 1.16 16.86
N LEU A 313 -17.95 1.12 15.75
CA LEU A 313 -18.51 0.96 14.41
C LEU A 313 -19.23 -0.38 14.22
N LEU A 314 -18.75 -1.45 14.85
CA LEU A 314 -19.41 -2.76 14.85
C LEU A 314 -20.73 -2.70 15.63
N LYS A 315 -20.73 -2.17 16.86
CA LYS A 315 -21.96 -2.02 17.66
C LYS A 315 -23.03 -1.17 16.95
N LEU A 316 -22.62 -0.06 16.34
CA LEU A 316 -23.53 0.80 15.59
C LEU A 316 -24.00 0.16 14.27
N ARG A 317 -23.21 -0.77 13.71
CA ARG A 317 -23.63 -1.59 12.58
C ARG A 317 -24.65 -2.64 13.00
N ASP A 318 -24.47 -3.30 14.14
CA ASP A 318 -25.44 -4.28 14.66
C ASP A 318 -26.76 -3.57 15.01
N PHE A 319 -26.69 -2.35 15.55
CA PHE A 319 -27.84 -1.48 15.74
C PHE A 319 -28.61 -1.21 14.44
N LYS A 320 -27.93 -1.07 13.29
CA LYS A 320 -28.57 -0.93 11.97
C LYS A 320 -29.52 -2.09 11.67
N ASP A 321 -29.16 -3.30 12.09
CA ASP A 321 -29.98 -4.49 11.83
C ASP A 321 -31.15 -4.60 12.82
N MET A 322 -31.04 -3.99 14.00
CA MET A 322 -32.11 -3.93 15.00
C MET A 322 -33.16 -2.85 14.70
N ILE A 323 -32.78 -1.74 14.07
CA ILE A 323 -33.74 -0.68 13.71
C ILE A 323 -34.53 -0.98 12.44
N CYS A 324 -35.67 -0.31 12.31
CA CYS A 324 -36.53 -0.41 11.14
C CYS A 324 -35.84 -0.01 9.83
N VAL A 325 -36.24 -0.69 8.74
CA VAL A 325 -35.62 -0.58 7.40
C VAL A 325 -35.53 0.86 6.92
N GLU A 326 -36.57 1.66 7.15
CA GLU A 326 -36.65 3.05 6.74
C GLU A 326 -35.61 3.94 7.45
N MET A 327 -35.20 3.62 8.67
CA MET A 327 -34.18 4.37 9.41
C MET A 327 -32.75 3.94 9.09
N ARG A 328 -32.55 2.74 8.53
CA ARG A 328 -31.22 2.20 8.21
C ARG A 328 -30.41 3.09 7.28
N MET A 329 -31.09 3.86 6.41
CA MET A 329 -30.45 4.78 5.48
C MET A 329 -29.69 5.93 6.17
N HIS A 330 -30.00 6.22 7.44
CA HIS A 330 -29.33 7.28 8.20
C HIS A 330 -28.11 6.78 9.01
N ILE A 331 -27.94 5.47 9.16
CA ILE A 331 -26.81 4.90 9.91
C ILE A 331 -25.50 4.98 9.14
N ASP A 332 -25.49 4.74 7.82
CA ASP A 332 -24.25 4.87 7.05
C ASP A 332 -23.69 6.32 7.07
N PRO A 333 -24.52 7.38 6.94
CA PRO A 333 -24.10 8.76 7.20
C PRO A 333 -23.59 9.03 8.63
N LEU A 334 -24.21 8.42 9.65
CA LEU A 334 -23.74 8.50 11.05
C LEU A 334 -22.33 7.91 11.19
N LEU A 335 -22.14 6.67 10.74
CA LEU A 335 -20.85 5.98 10.78
C LEU A 335 -19.76 6.78 10.04
N CYS A 336 -20.10 7.31 8.86
CA CYS A 336 -19.22 8.18 8.10
C CYS A 336 -18.84 9.44 8.89
N SER A 337 -19.80 10.09 9.55
CA SER A 337 -19.58 11.31 10.33
C SER A 337 -18.71 11.05 11.56
N ILE A 338 -18.92 9.93 12.26
CA ILE A 338 -18.08 9.51 13.39
C ILE A 338 -16.65 9.25 12.92
N CYS A 339 -16.46 8.41 11.89
CA CYS A 339 -15.13 8.14 11.33
C CYS A 339 -14.42 9.42 10.89
N LYS A 340 -15.14 10.32 10.22
CA LYS A 340 -14.61 11.61 9.79
C LYS A 340 -14.21 12.45 10.99
N GLY A 341 -15.07 12.62 11.98
CA GLY A 341 -14.78 13.42 13.17
C GLY A 341 -13.57 12.89 13.93
N CYS A 342 -13.58 11.59 14.27
CA CYS A 342 -12.51 10.94 15.03
C CYS A 342 -11.16 10.92 14.29
N LEU A 343 -11.12 10.92 12.95
CA LEU A 343 -9.85 10.87 12.19
C LEU A 343 -9.40 12.24 11.67
N THR A 344 -10.28 13.24 11.64
CA THR A 344 -9.92 14.61 11.18
C THR A 344 -9.79 15.61 12.32
N SER A 345 -10.07 15.22 13.56
CA SER A 345 -9.85 16.05 14.74
C SER A 345 -8.37 16.45 14.85
N ASN A 346 -8.11 17.64 15.41
CA ASN A 346 -6.74 18.10 15.63
C ASN A 346 -5.99 17.15 16.58
N PHE A 347 -6.71 16.59 17.54
CA PHE A 347 -6.21 15.56 18.44
C PHE A 347 -5.74 14.33 17.66
N ALA A 348 -6.58 13.73 16.82
CA ALA A 348 -6.21 12.54 16.07
C ALA A 348 -5.07 12.79 15.07
N LYS A 349 -4.99 13.99 14.48
CA LYS A 349 -3.85 14.37 13.64
C LYS A 349 -2.52 14.28 14.39
N GLN A 350 -2.44 14.94 15.55
CA GLN A 350 -1.20 15.04 16.33
C GLN A 350 -0.85 13.75 17.08
N ASN A 351 -1.85 13.09 17.66
CA ASN A 351 -1.64 12.01 18.62
C ASN A 351 -1.83 10.61 18.03
N PHE A 352 -2.35 10.49 16.81
CA PHE A 352 -2.57 9.20 16.17
C PHE A 352 -1.97 9.15 14.76
N LEU A 353 -2.44 10.00 13.83
CA LEU A 353 -2.02 9.95 12.42
C LEU A 353 -0.53 10.23 12.27
N GLU A 354 0.02 11.27 12.91
CA GLU A 354 1.45 11.56 12.86
C GLU A 354 2.27 10.35 13.34
N ILE A 355 1.91 9.74 14.48
CA ILE A 355 2.62 8.60 15.07
C ILE A 355 2.61 7.38 14.12
N ILE A 356 1.45 6.96 13.64
CA ILE A 356 1.37 5.75 12.81
C ILE A 356 2.08 5.93 11.46
N PHE A 357 2.14 7.17 10.94
CA PHE A 357 2.84 7.47 9.69
C PHE A 357 4.33 7.77 9.91
N GLU A 358 4.82 7.89 11.14
CA GLU A 358 6.27 7.92 11.42
C GLU A 358 6.92 6.54 11.24
N ASP A 359 6.21 5.45 11.52
CA ASP A 359 6.63 4.09 11.16
C ASP A 359 5.49 3.19 10.65
N LEU A 360 5.27 3.25 9.34
CA LEU A 360 4.26 2.44 8.64
C LEU A 360 4.40 0.93 8.91
N ILE A 361 5.63 0.43 9.11
CA ILE A 361 5.89 -1.01 9.22
C ILE A 361 5.49 -1.50 10.61
N GLU A 362 5.80 -0.71 11.64
CA GLU A 362 5.43 -1.01 13.03
C GLU A 362 3.91 -0.93 13.22
N PHE A 363 3.27 0.12 12.68
CA PHE A 363 1.84 0.38 12.83
C PHE A 363 0.99 -0.11 11.64
N ARG A 364 1.39 -1.22 11.01
CA ARG A 364 0.78 -1.71 9.76
C ARG A 364 -0.76 -1.81 9.82
N PHE A 365 -1.31 -2.33 10.92
CA PHE A 365 -2.76 -2.57 11.04
C PHE A 365 -3.55 -1.27 11.20
N GLN A 366 -2.96 -0.28 11.86
CA GLN A 366 -3.55 1.04 12.06
C GLN A 366 -3.53 1.82 10.74
N VAL A 367 -2.43 1.75 9.99
CA VAL A 367 -2.32 2.34 8.65
C VAL A 367 -3.33 1.73 7.70
N GLU A 368 -3.41 0.39 7.64
CA GLU A 368 -4.40 -0.31 6.80
C GLU A 368 -5.84 0.11 7.16
N PHE A 369 -6.14 0.26 8.45
CA PHE A 369 -7.44 0.74 8.90
C PHE A 369 -7.71 2.16 8.39
N VAL A 370 -6.76 3.10 8.54
CA VAL A 370 -6.91 4.47 8.06
C VAL A 370 -7.15 4.51 6.55
N TYR A 371 -6.39 3.76 5.75
CA TYR A 371 -6.61 3.66 4.31
C TYR A 371 -7.99 3.07 3.96
N SER A 372 -8.40 2.01 4.66
CA SER A 372 -9.72 1.39 4.43
C SER A 372 -10.88 2.34 4.71
N VAL A 373 -10.79 3.13 5.77
CA VAL A 373 -11.80 4.14 6.14
C VAL A 373 -11.78 5.31 5.15
N GLN A 374 -10.58 5.74 4.74
CA GLN A 374 -10.40 6.79 3.75
C GLN A 374 -11.06 6.42 2.42
N GLU A 375 -10.82 5.20 1.92
CA GLU A 375 -11.40 4.70 0.68
C GLU A 375 -12.92 4.52 0.79
N LYS A 376 -13.39 3.86 1.86
CA LYS A 376 -14.81 3.57 2.09
C LYS A 376 -15.67 4.83 2.13
N TYR A 377 -15.21 5.88 2.83
CA TYR A 377 -15.98 7.10 3.05
C TYR A 377 -15.48 8.31 2.25
N ARG A 378 -14.49 8.13 1.36
CA ARG A 378 -13.87 9.19 0.55
C ARG A 378 -13.38 10.37 1.40
N LEU A 379 -12.75 10.07 2.53
CA LEU A 379 -12.17 11.09 3.40
C LEU A 379 -10.88 11.64 2.82
N ASN A 380 -10.55 12.90 3.12
CA ASN A 380 -9.24 13.46 2.80
C ASN A 380 -8.39 13.49 4.07
N LEU A 381 -7.67 12.41 4.34
CA LEU A 381 -6.78 12.28 5.51
C LEU A 381 -5.30 12.52 5.15
N HIS A 382 -4.99 12.84 3.89
CA HIS A 382 -3.62 12.99 3.39
C HIS A 382 -2.71 11.79 3.69
N ALA A 383 -3.29 10.58 3.79
CA ALA A 383 -2.57 9.36 4.13
C ALA A 383 -1.43 9.06 3.14
N TRP A 384 -1.64 9.35 1.86
CA TRP A 384 -0.62 9.16 0.82
C TRP A 384 0.54 10.15 0.96
N GLU A 385 0.29 11.43 1.25
CA GLU A 385 1.34 12.41 1.47
C GLU A 385 2.22 12.03 2.68
N SER A 386 1.60 11.60 3.79
CA SER A 386 2.32 11.13 4.98
C SER A 386 3.12 9.85 4.69
N THR A 387 2.52 8.90 3.97
CA THR A 387 3.18 7.66 3.51
C THR A 387 4.40 7.98 2.64
N LYS A 388 4.26 8.90 1.68
CA LYS A 388 5.36 9.35 0.83
C LYS A 388 6.49 9.95 1.66
N SER A 389 6.17 10.82 2.62
CA SER A 389 7.15 11.42 3.52
C SER A 389 7.96 10.36 4.30
N PHE A 390 7.27 9.36 4.84
CA PHE A 390 7.92 8.22 5.50
C PHE A 390 8.87 7.47 4.57
N ILE A 391 8.40 7.10 3.37
CA ILE A 391 9.22 6.39 2.39
C ILE A 391 10.47 7.21 2.07
N GLU A 392 10.29 8.51 1.78
CA GLU A 392 11.40 9.42 1.48
C GLU A 392 12.41 9.49 2.64
N LYS A 393 11.95 9.66 3.88
CA LYS A 393 12.81 9.75 5.09
C LYS A 393 13.54 8.44 5.36
N LYS A 394 12.83 7.32 5.48
CA LYS A 394 13.39 6.01 5.88
C LYS A 394 14.36 5.48 4.83
N LEU A 395 14.01 5.58 3.55
CA LEU A 395 14.88 5.16 2.45
C LEU A 395 16.14 6.03 2.35
N THR A 396 16.02 7.35 2.53
CA THR A 396 17.17 8.26 2.51
C THR A 396 18.18 7.89 3.60
N ILE A 397 17.70 7.69 4.84
CA ILE A 397 18.55 7.29 5.97
C ILE A 397 19.24 5.96 5.68
N MET A 398 18.48 4.95 5.22
CA MET A 398 18.99 3.63 4.90
C MET A 398 20.11 3.68 3.85
N ILE A 399 19.87 4.35 2.72
CA ILE A 399 20.82 4.45 1.61
C ILE A 399 22.08 5.24 2.00
N ILE A 400 21.93 6.35 2.72
CA ILE A 400 23.08 7.15 3.17
C ILE A 400 23.94 6.35 4.15
N ARG A 401 23.32 5.64 5.09
CA ARG A 401 24.03 4.78 6.05
C ARG A 401 24.82 3.70 5.30
N GLN A 402 24.16 2.96 4.42
CA GLN A 402 24.79 1.91 3.62
C GLN A 402 25.97 2.45 2.80
N LYS A 403 25.81 3.60 2.12
CA LYS A 403 26.90 4.24 1.35
C LYS A 403 28.11 4.62 2.21
N ARG A 404 27.90 5.09 3.44
CA ARG A 404 28.97 5.49 4.37
C ARG A 404 29.74 4.28 4.90
N GLU A 405 29.02 3.22 5.26
CA GLU A 405 29.59 1.98 5.79
C GLU A 405 30.34 1.19 4.71
N THR A 406 29.91 1.30 3.44
CA THR A 406 30.45 0.52 2.32
C THR A 406 31.39 1.35 1.45
N ARG A 407 32.52 1.82 2.01
CA ARG A 407 33.55 2.56 1.23
C ARG A 407 33.96 1.83 -0.06
N THR A 408 34.09 0.51 -0.01
CA THR A 408 34.16 -0.38 -1.18
C THR A 408 33.01 -1.39 -1.13
N LEU A 409 32.18 -1.45 -2.16
CA LEU A 409 31.08 -2.41 -2.21
C LEU A 409 31.65 -3.82 -2.47
N LYS A 410 31.72 -4.62 -1.41
CA LYS A 410 32.12 -6.03 -1.48
C LYS A 410 30.86 -6.88 -1.60
N LEU A 411 31.03 -8.16 -1.91
CA LEU A 411 29.94 -9.12 -2.09
C LEU A 411 28.93 -9.13 -0.94
N TYR A 412 29.42 -9.28 0.30
CA TYR A 412 28.57 -9.31 1.49
C TYR A 412 27.77 -8.01 1.67
N SER A 413 28.41 -6.86 1.45
CA SER A 413 27.71 -5.58 1.57
C SER A 413 26.74 -5.31 0.42
N ALA A 414 27.01 -5.82 -0.79
CA ALA A 414 26.07 -5.79 -1.90
C ALA A 414 24.80 -6.59 -1.59
N GLY A 415 24.97 -7.79 -1.02
CA GLY A 415 23.87 -8.63 -0.57
C GLY A 415 23.01 -7.96 0.50
N GLN A 416 23.61 -7.33 1.50
CA GLN A 416 22.87 -6.58 2.53
C GLN A 416 22.07 -5.42 1.95
N VAL A 417 22.66 -4.63 1.04
CA VAL A 417 21.97 -3.52 0.37
C VAL A 417 20.74 -4.02 -0.39
N MET A 418 20.87 -5.12 -1.14
CA MET A 418 19.75 -5.72 -1.87
C MET A 418 18.69 -6.29 -0.93
N ALA A 419 19.09 -7.02 0.11
CA ALA A 419 18.16 -7.58 1.09
C ALA A 419 17.34 -6.49 1.78
N ASP A 420 17.98 -5.41 2.23
CA ASP A 420 17.31 -4.28 2.88
C ASP A 420 16.31 -3.60 1.93
N LEU A 421 16.68 -3.36 0.67
CA LEU A 421 15.80 -2.76 -0.34
C LEU A 421 14.62 -3.66 -0.70
N ILE A 422 14.88 -4.96 -0.86
CA ILE A 422 13.84 -5.96 -1.17
C ILE A 422 12.85 -6.05 -0.02
N ASN A 423 13.33 -6.20 1.22
CA ASN A 423 12.48 -6.30 2.40
C ASN A 423 11.68 -5.02 2.63
N PHE A 424 12.30 -3.85 2.48
CA PHE A 424 11.61 -2.57 2.59
C PHE A 424 10.47 -2.47 1.58
N SER A 425 10.70 -2.89 0.34
CA SER A 425 9.71 -2.80 -0.74
C SER A 425 8.58 -3.81 -0.58
N LYS A 426 8.89 -5.04 -0.16
CA LYS A 426 7.88 -6.06 0.16
C LYS A 426 6.97 -5.62 1.31
N ASN A 427 7.54 -5.08 2.39
CA ASN A 427 6.74 -4.56 3.49
C ASN A 427 5.80 -3.44 3.04
N LEU A 428 6.25 -2.55 2.15
CA LEU A 428 5.38 -1.52 1.57
C LEU A 428 4.29 -2.12 0.67
N GLU A 429 4.63 -3.13 -0.14
CA GLU A 429 3.68 -3.84 -0.99
C GLU A 429 2.59 -4.52 -0.16
N ASP A 430 2.97 -5.27 0.88
CA ASP A 430 2.05 -5.97 1.76
C ASP A 430 1.03 -5.03 2.43
N ILE A 431 1.47 -3.84 2.84
CA ILE A 431 0.64 -2.85 3.54
C ILE A 431 -0.22 -2.04 2.55
N LEU A 432 0.35 -1.64 1.40
CA LEU A 432 -0.22 -0.59 0.55
C LEU A 432 -0.80 -1.09 -0.78
N ALA A 433 -0.50 -2.31 -1.24
CA ALA A 433 -0.88 -2.77 -2.58
C ALA A 433 -2.40 -2.73 -2.84
N LYS A 434 -3.23 -2.84 -1.79
CA LYS A 434 -4.69 -2.72 -1.88
C LYS A 434 -5.16 -1.29 -2.13
N TYR A 435 -4.42 -0.29 -1.65
CA TYR A 435 -4.88 1.10 -1.56
C TYR A 435 -4.10 2.05 -2.48
N VAL A 436 -2.86 1.70 -2.81
CA VAL A 436 -1.93 2.53 -3.58
C VAL A 436 -1.36 1.70 -4.73
N ARG A 437 -1.31 2.30 -5.92
CA ARG A 437 -0.64 1.67 -7.07
C ARG A 437 0.86 1.53 -6.79
N MET A 438 1.40 0.33 -6.95
CA MET A 438 2.83 0.06 -6.76
C MET A 438 3.74 0.92 -7.64
N SER A 439 3.26 1.35 -8.81
CA SER A 439 3.96 2.31 -9.67
C SER A 439 4.23 3.66 -8.99
N SER A 440 3.32 4.11 -8.12
CA SER A 440 3.47 5.35 -7.35
C SER A 440 4.54 5.22 -6.29
N ILE A 441 4.59 4.08 -5.59
CA ILE A 441 5.64 3.77 -4.60
C ILE A 441 7.00 3.70 -5.30
N ALA A 442 7.09 2.98 -6.42
CA ALA A 442 8.31 2.89 -7.21
C ALA A 442 8.81 4.29 -7.65
N LEU A 443 7.90 5.19 -8.06
CA LEU A 443 8.25 6.56 -8.43
C LEU A 443 8.83 7.37 -7.24
N VAL A 444 8.28 7.21 -6.04
CA VAL A 444 8.82 7.85 -4.82
C VAL A 444 10.23 7.33 -4.55
N ILE A 445 10.42 6.01 -4.59
CA ILE A 445 11.74 5.39 -4.39
C ILE A 445 12.75 5.88 -5.44
N GLN A 446 12.36 5.91 -6.72
CA GLN A 446 13.18 6.46 -7.81
C GLN A 446 13.63 7.90 -7.51
N ASN A 447 12.72 8.76 -7.06
CA ASN A 447 13.03 10.15 -6.75
C ASN A 447 14.03 10.27 -5.59
N VAL A 448 13.92 9.43 -4.57
CA VAL A 448 14.88 9.38 -3.46
C VAL A 448 16.26 8.94 -3.95
N LEU A 449 16.33 7.88 -4.76
CA LEU A 449 17.58 7.37 -5.31
C LEU A 449 18.26 8.40 -6.21
N LYS A 450 17.49 9.15 -7.01
CA LYS A 450 17.98 10.28 -7.81
C LYS A 450 18.51 11.42 -6.94
N ARG A 451 17.71 11.91 -5.99
CA ARG A 451 18.10 13.02 -5.09
C ARG A 451 19.34 12.71 -4.26
N THR A 452 19.53 11.44 -3.87
CA THR A 452 20.71 10.98 -3.11
C THR A 452 21.89 10.54 -3.99
N ASN A 453 21.78 10.68 -5.32
CA ASN A 453 22.78 10.21 -6.29
C ASN A 453 23.19 8.74 -6.07
N SER A 454 22.22 7.87 -5.81
CA SER A 454 22.44 6.48 -5.37
C SER A 454 22.02 5.43 -6.38
N GLU A 455 21.45 5.81 -7.53
CA GLU A 455 21.03 4.86 -8.57
C GLU A 455 22.19 3.97 -9.05
N ASN A 456 23.39 4.54 -9.24
CA ASN A 456 24.57 3.79 -9.67
C ASN A 456 25.07 2.83 -8.58
N PHE A 457 24.98 3.25 -7.32
CA PHE A 457 25.34 2.43 -6.16
C PHE A 457 24.43 1.21 -6.05
N VAL A 458 23.11 1.41 -6.23
CA VAL A 458 22.12 0.33 -6.26
C VAL A 458 22.37 -0.58 -7.47
N ALA A 459 22.69 -0.02 -8.64
CA ALA A 459 23.02 -0.83 -9.83
C ALA A 459 24.27 -1.71 -9.61
N GLU A 460 25.32 -1.19 -8.96
CA GLU A 460 26.51 -1.98 -8.62
C GLU A 460 26.17 -3.11 -7.62
N ALA A 461 25.42 -2.78 -6.57
CA ALA A 461 24.97 -3.76 -5.60
C ALA A 461 24.14 -4.86 -6.26
N LEU A 462 23.24 -4.50 -7.18
CA LEU A 462 22.40 -5.44 -7.92
C LEU A 462 23.25 -6.36 -8.81
N ALA A 463 24.21 -5.83 -9.58
CA ALA A 463 25.05 -6.65 -10.45
C ALA A 463 25.84 -7.72 -9.66
N ARG A 464 26.42 -7.33 -8.51
CA ARG A 464 27.17 -8.23 -7.63
C ARG A 464 26.27 -9.27 -6.95
N TYR A 465 25.09 -8.84 -6.52
CA TYR A 465 24.08 -9.72 -5.93
C TYR A 465 23.59 -10.76 -6.95
N MET A 466 23.27 -10.33 -8.17
CA MET A 466 22.86 -11.23 -9.26
C MET A 466 23.93 -12.27 -9.58
N HIS A 467 25.21 -11.87 -9.67
CA HIS A 467 26.32 -12.81 -9.86
C HIS A 467 26.34 -13.83 -8.73
N HIS A 468 26.41 -13.39 -7.48
CA HIS A 468 26.46 -14.26 -6.31
C HIS A 468 25.31 -15.29 -6.25
N GLU A 469 24.07 -14.82 -6.36
CA GLU A 469 22.90 -15.67 -6.19
C GLU A 469 22.77 -16.69 -7.32
N LEU A 470 23.06 -16.30 -8.57
CA LEU A 470 23.02 -17.25 -9.70
C LEU A 470 24.09 -18.34 -9.55
N ILE A 471 25.27 -17.99 -9.05
CA ILE A 471 26.34 -18.95 -8.74
C ILE A 471 25.90 -19.91 -7.62
N ASN A 472 25.26 -19.41 -6.56
CA ASN A 472 24.76 -20.25 -5.46
C ASN A 472 23.62 -21.16 -5.88
N VAL A 473 22.68 -20.66 -6.67
CA VAL A 473 21.56 -21.45 -7.23
C VAL A 473 22.09 -22.60 -8.09
N PHE A 474 23.15 -22.36 -8.86
CA PHE A 474 23.81 -23.43 -9.61
C PHE A 474 24.44 -24.48 -8.69
N ASN A 475 25.29 -24.04 -7.74
CA ASN A 475 26.01 -24.95 -6.84
C ASN A 475 25.06 -25.79 -5.98
N ALA A 476 24.02 -25.19 -5.40
CA ALA A 476 23.05 -25.88 -4.56
C ALA A 476 22.29 -26.97 -5.34
N ALA A 477 21.99 -26.73 -6.61
CA ALA A 477 21.35 -27.73 -7.47
C ALA A 477 22.28 -28.90 -7.84
N GLU A 478 23.61 -28.68 -7.91
CA GLU A 478 24.59 -29.75 -8.12
C GLU A 478 24.82 -30.58 -6.84
N GLU A 479 24.71 -29.97 -5.65
CA GLU A 479 24.91 -30.65 -4.36
C GLU A 479 23.68 -31.46 -3.88
N SER A 480 22.47 -31.13 -4.35
CA SER A 480 21.22 -31.56 -3.73
C SER A 480 20.51 -32.78 -4.34
N SER A 481 20.99 -33.40 -5.43
CA SER A 481 20.22 -34.50 -6.04
C SER A 481 21.02 -35.64 -6.67
N GLU A 482 20.64 -36.88 -6.35
CA GLU A 482 20.87 -38.05 -7.22
C GLU A 482 19.95 -38.04 -8.46
N ASP A 483 18.86 -37.26 -8.42
CA ASP A 483 17.86 -37.11 -9.49
C ASP A 483 17.98 -35.76 -10.25
N LYS A 484 18.41 -35.83 -11.51
CA LYS A 484 18.66 -34.67 -12.37
C LYS A 484 17.41 -33.85 -12.68
N ASP A 485 16.22 -34.44 -12.69
CA ASP A 485 15.00 -33.71 -13.05
C ASP A 485 14.54 -32.83 -11.87
N LEU A 486 14.71 -33.32 -10.64
CA LEU A 486 14.39 -32.58 -9.42
C LEU A 486 15.30 -31.36 -9.22
N SER A 487 16.61 -31.51 -9.49
CA SER A 487 17.58 -30.39 -9.40
C SER A 487 17.32 -29.30 -10.43
N ILE A 488 16.93 -29.67 -11.66
CA ILE A 488 16.54 -28.69 -12.69
C ILE A 488 15.29 -27.91 -12.26
N SER A 489 14.29 -28.60 -11.69
CA SER A 489 13.06 -27.96 -11.20
C SER A 489 13.33 -26.98 -10.05
N LEU A 490 14.13 -27.38 -9.05
CA LEU A 490 14.53 -26.52 -7.93
C LEU A 490 15.30 -25.29 -8.41
N ARG A 491 16.26 -25.49 -9.33
CA ARG A 491 17.03 -24.41 -9.95
C ARG A 491 16.12 -23.40 -10.65
N ASN A 492 15.16 -23.85 -11.44
CA ASN A 492 14.23 -22.96 -12.14
C ASN A 492 13.36 -22.14 -11.18
N SER A 493 12.84 -22.76 -10.13
CA SER A 493 12.05 -22.06 -9.09
C SER A 493 12.85 -20.95 -8.40
N GLU A 494 14.10 -21.21 -8.01
CA GLU A 494 14.94 -20.20 -7.35
C GLU A 494 15.32 -19.05 -8.31
N VAL A 495 15.58 -19.35 -9.59
CA VAL A 495 15.81 -18.31 -10.61
C VAL A 495 14.57 -17.45 -10.81
N GLU A 496 13.37 -18.02 -10.78
CA GLU A 496 12.12 -17.25 -10.89
C GLU A 496 11.91 -16.30 -9.71
N LYS A 497 12.18 -16.77 -8.48
CA LYS A 497 12.16 -15.91 -7.28
C LYS A 497 13.15 -14.76 -7.39
N LEU A 498 14.38 -15.04 -7.81
CA LEU A 498 15.42 -14.03 -8.00
C LEU A 498 15.03 -13.03 -9.10
N SER A 499 14.44 -13.49 -10.19
CA SER A 499 13.92 -12.65 -11.29
C SER A 499 12.89 -11.64 -10.81
N LEU A 500 11.95 -12.07 -9.95
CA LEU A 500 10.95 -11.17 -9.37
C LEU A 500 11.60 -10.05 -8.56
N HIS A 501 12.56 -10.39 -7.67
CA HIS A 501 13.25 -9.38 -6.85
C HIS A 501 14.06 -8.42 -7.70
N CYS A 502 14.77 -8.94 -8.70
CA CYS A 502 15.57 -8.11 -9.61
C CYS A 502 14.68 -7.19 -10.47
N SER A 503 13.55 -7.68 -10.96
CA SER A 503 12.56 -6.88 -11.69
C SER A 503 12.03 -5.72 -10.83
N MET A 504 11.75 -5.99 -9.56
CA MET A 504 11.36 -4.97 -8.59
C MET A 504 12.45 -3.90 -8.42
N ILE A 505 13.72 -4.28 -8.24
CA ILE A 505 14.83 -3.31 -8.16
C ILE A 505 15.00 -2.54 -9.48
N PHE A 506 14.89 -3.18 -10.65
CA PHE A 506 14.96 -2.49 -11.95
C PHE A 506 13.87 -1.43 -12.10
N SER A 507 12.69 -1.64 -11.50
CA SER A 507 11.63 -0.62 -11.46
C SER A 507 12.04 0.60 -10.63
N MET A 508 12.96 0.48 -9.68
CA MET A 508 13.46 1.58 -8.83
C MET A 508 14.61 2.36 -9.46
N ILE A 509 15.35 1.75 -10.40
CA ILE A 509 16.46 2.36 -11.11
C ILE A 509 16.25 2.28 -12.64
N PRO A 510 15.18 2.89 -13.17
CA PRO A 510 14.87 2.82 -14.60
C PRO A 510 16.03 3.40 -15.42
N GLY A 511 16.40 2.69 -16.49
CA GLY A 511 17.50 3.08 -17.38
C GLY A 511 18.90 2.65 -16.94
N LYS A 512 19.06 1.97 -15.80
CA LYS A 512 20.37 1.47 -15.33
C LYS A 512 20.69 0.03 -15.73
N ARG A 513 19.84 -0.63 -16.52
CA ARG A 513 20.06 -2.02 -16.99
C ARG A 513 21.42 -2.20 -17.70
N ASN A 514 21.77 -1.30 -18.61
CA ASN A 514 23.06 -1.35 -19.32
C ASN A 514 24.26 -1.17 -18.37
N LEU A 515 24.10 -0.33 -17.35
CA LEU A 515 25.12 -0.16 -16.31
C LEU A 515 25.31 -1.47 -15.53
N VAL A 516 24.21 -2.11 -15.10
CA VAL A 516 24.26 -3.42 -14.43
C VAL A 516 24.98 -4.47 -15.29
N THR A 517 24.64 -4.56 -16.58
CA THR A 517 25.32 -5.49 -17.52
C THR A 517 26.80 -5.18 -17.64
N ALA A 518 27.20 -3.93 -17.78
CA ALA A 518 28.61 -3.56 -17.89
C ALA A 518 29.39 -3.81 -16.59
N ILE A 519 28.75 -3.66 -15.42
CA ILE A 519 29.37 -4.00 -14.13
C ILE A 519 29.59 -5.50 -14.05
N TYR A 520 28.58 -6.27 -14.45
CA TYR A 520 28.68 -7.71 -14.51
C TYR A 520 29.77 -8.17 -15.48
N GLU A 521 29.89 -7.57 -16.68
CA GLU A 521 30.97 -7.85 -17.62
C GLU A 521 32.35 -7.72 -16.96
N ASN A 522 32.54 -6.66 -16.16
CA ASN A 522 33.79 -6.45 -15.44
C ASN A 522 34.01 -7.48 -14.31
N ILE A 523 32.95 -7.96 -13.66
CA ILE A 523 33.03 -9.06 -12.67
C ILE A 523 33.42 -10.36 -13.37
N LEU A 524 32.69 -10.73 -14.42
CA LEU A 524 32.95 -11.93 -15.23
C LEU A 524 34.37 -11.91 -15.80
N ARG A 525 34.81 -10.79 -16.39
CA ARG A 525 36.19 -10.65 -16.90
C ARG A 525 37.21 -10.97 -15.82
N LYS A 526 37.01 -10.45 -14.61
CA LYS A 526 37.92 -10.68 -13.50
C LYS A 526 37.92 -12.15 -13.09
N GLU A 527 36.76 -12.78 -12.94
CA GLU A 527 36.69 -14.20 -12.59
C GLU A 527 37.34 -15.09 -13.67
N LEU A 528 37.13 -14.78 -14.96
CA LEU A 528 37.70 -15.55 -16.07
C LEU A 528 39.23 -15.44 -16.19
N LEU A 529 39.80 -14.24 -16.01
CA LEU A 529 41.25 -14.02 -16.15
C LEU A 529 42.03 -14.24 -14.86
N TYR A 530 41.41 -13.94 -13.73
CA TYR A 530 42.04 -13.96 -12.41
C TYR A 530 41.54 -15.10 -11.50
N GLY A 531 40.55 -15.89 -11.93
CA GLY A 531 40.14 -17.10 -11.24
C GLY A 531 41.02 -18.30 -11.59
N SER A 532 40.71 -19.45 -10.99
CA SER A 532 41.38 -20.73 -11.24
C SER A 532 40.81 -21.46 -12.46
N ILE A 533 40.40 -20.73 -13.51
CA ILE A 533 39.59 -21.26 -14.61
C ILE A 533 40.44 -21.65 -15.84
N ILE A 534 41.67 -21.12 -15.93
CA ILE A 534 42.60 -21.42 -17.02
C ILE A 534 43.29 -22.76 -16.75
N MET A 535 42.77 -23.83 -17.36
CA MET A 535 43.26 -25.19 -17.16
C MET A 535 43.03 -26.08 -18.39
N PRO A 536 43.88 -27.09 -18.65
CA PRO A 536 43.69 -28.00 -19.77
C PRO A 536 42.45 -28.88 -19.56
N THR A 537 41.48 -28.82 -20.47
CA THR A 537 40.24 -29.62 -20.45
C THR A 537 40.10 -30.50 -21.69
N ARG A 538 39.48 -31.69 -21.56
CA ARG A 538 39.26 -32.61 -22.68
C ARG A 538 38.01 -32.26 -23.47
N LEU A 539 36.97 -31.86 -22.75
CA LEU A 539 35.67 -31.46 -23.28
C LEU A 539 35.35 -30.03 -22.82
N LYS A 540 34.47 -29.35 -23.58
CA LYS A 540 34.09 -27.96 -23.30
C LYS A 540 33.55 -27.73 -21.88
N ASN A 541 32.90 -28.73 -21.32
CA ASN A 541 32.18 -28.62 -20.04
C ASN A 541 32.93 -29.26 -18.87
N ASP A 542 34.20 -29.65 -19.04
CA ASP A 542 34.98 -30.26 -17.96
C ASP A 542 35.32 -29.26 -16.83
N CYS A 543 35.30 -27.95 -17.12
CA CYS A 543 35.47 -26.90 -16.13
C CYS A 543 34.09 -26.43 -15.64
N ILE A 544 33.70 -26.91 -14.46
CA ILE A 544 32.41 -26.62 -13.83
C ILE A 544 32.22 -25.11 -13.62
N GLU A 545 33.30 -24.37 -13.33
CA GLU A 545 33.26 -22.91 -13.14
C GLU A 545 32.82 -22.19 -14.42
N LEU A 546 33.27 -22.63 -15.60
CA LEU A 546 32.84 -22.06 -16.88
C LEU A 546 31.37 -22.37 -17.17
N VAL A 547 30.93 -23.59 -16.91
CA VAL A 547 29.53 -24.01 -17.09
C VAL A 547 28.61 -23.17 -16.19
N ARG A 548 29.05 -22.94 -14.96
CA ARG A 548 28.32 -22.14 -13.97
C ARG A 548 28.21 -20.66 -14.36
N GLU A 549 29.31 -20.06 -14.83
CA GLU A 549 29.28 -18.68 -15.36
C GLU A 549 28.40 -18.59 -16.62
N GLU A 550 28.45 -19.60 -17.50
CA GLU A 550 27.60 -19.66 -18.70
C GLU A 550 26.12 -19.70 -18.33
N PHE A 551 25.75 -20.50 -17.32
CA PHE A 551 24.40 -20.53 -16.76
C PHE A 551 23.98 -19.14 -16.26
N ALA A 552 24.81 -18.49 -15.43
CA ALA A 552 24.48 -17.18 -14.88
C ALA A 552 24.28 -16.11 -15.98
N VAL A 553 25.14 -16.10 -17.00
CA VAL A 553 25.05 -15.20 -18.15
C VAL A 553 23.79 -15.45 -18.99
N ARG A 554 23.41 -16.72 -19.22
CA ARG A 554 22.15 -17.05 -19.91
C ARG A 554 20.95 -16.59 -19.11
N CYS A 555 20.92 -16.83 -17.80
CA CYS A 555 19.86 -16.35 -16.94
C CYS A 555 19.71 -14.83 -17.03
N MET A 556 20.81 -14.06 -16.96
CA MET A 556 20.80 -12.60 -17.14
C MET A 556 20.10 -12.14 -18.42
N GLY A 557 20.37 -12.80 -19.55
CA GLY A 557 19.71 -12.50 -20.82
C GLY A 557 18.24 -12.90 -20.82
N GLU A 558 17.97 -14.18 -20.56
CA GLU A 558 16.65 -14.80 -20.75
C GLU A 558 15.63 -14.41 -19.68
N LYS A 559 16.04 -14.35 -18.40
CA LYS A 559 15.14 -14.19 -17.25
C LYS A 559 15.07 -12.75 -16.77
N PHE A 560 16.19 -12.02 -16.80
CA PHE A 560 16.24 -10.63 -16.32
C PHE A 560 16.09 -9.58 -17.42
N SER A 561 16.03 -10.02 -18.70
CA SER A 561 15.94 -9.14 -19.87
C SER A 561 17.05 -8.06 -19.87
N LEU A 562 18.26 -8.46 -19.50
CA LEU A 562 19.44 -7.62 -19.65
C LEU A 562 19.96 -7.75 -21.08
N ASN A 563 20.52 -6.66 -21.61
CA ASN A 563 21.16 -6.68 -22.93
C ASN A 563 22.54 -7.34 -22.82
N VAL A 564 22.52 -8.62 -22.49
CA VAL A 564 23.67 -9.49 -22.50
C VAL A 564 23.92 -9.81 -23.97
N ASN A 565 24.57 -8.89 -24.67
CA ASN A 565 25.04 -9.15 -26.03
C ASN A 565 25.81 -10.49 -26.03
N ASN A 566 25.91 -11.13 -27.20
CA ASN A 566 26.76 -12.31 -27.40
C ASN A 566 28.17 -12.14 -26.82
N SER A 567 28.65 -10.92 -26.55
CA SER A 567 29.96 -10.63 -25.94
C SER A 567 30.26 -11.39 -24.65
N LEU A 568 29.34 -11.47 -23.67
CA LEU A 568 29.64 -12.18 -22.40
C LEU A 568 29.79 -13.70 -22.63
N LEU A 569 28.92 -14.29 -23.45
CA LEU A 569 29.01 -15.70 -23.82
C LEU A 569 30.24 -15.96 -24.69
N ILE A 570 30.59 -15.03 -25.59
CA ILE A 570 31.80 -15.10 -26.40
C ILE A 570 33.03 -15.16 -25.50
N MET A 571 33.14 -14.34 -24.45
CA MET A 571 34.27 -14.40 -23.51
C MET A 571 34.41 -15.79 -22.86
N ILE A 572 33.30 -16.39 -22.44
CA ILE A 572 33.28 -17.75 -21.85
C ILE A 572 33.70 -18.78 -22.90
N HIS A 573 33.12 -18.74 -24.10
CA HIS A 573 33.43 -19.67 -25.18
C HIS A 573 34.86 -19.54 -25.70
N ASP A 574 35.42 -18.34 -25.72
CA ASP A 574 36.81 -18.08 -26.09
C ASP A 574 37.76 -18.75 -25.09
N LEU A 575 37.44 -18.68 -23.78
CA LEU A 575 38.20 -19.38 -22.76
C LEU A 575 38.03 -20.91 -22.81
N GLN A 576 36.81 -21.42 -23.04
CA GLN A 576 36.57 -22.85 -23.27
C GLN A 576 37.41 -23.37 -24.45
N LYS A 577 37.46 -22.62 -25.56
CA LYS A 577 38.28 -22.95 -26.72
C LYS A 577 39.77 -22.95 -26.38
N SER A 578 40.24 -21.93 -25.67
CA SER A 578 41.64 -21.86 -25.24
C SER A 578 42.02 -23.03 -24.32
N ASN A 579 41.16 -23.43 -23.40
CA ASN A 579 41.41 -24.56 -22.49
C ASN A 579 41.51 -25.91 -23.24
N LEU A 580 40.72 -26.11 -24.31
CA LEU A 580 40.83 -27.26 -25.20
C LEU A 580 42.13 -27.26 -26.02
N GLU A 581 42.53 -26.08 -26.53
CA GLU A 581 43.80 -25.90 -27.24
C GLU A 581 45.00 -26.15 -26.30
N LEU A 582 44.90 -25.68 -25.06
CA LEU A 582 45.89 -25.94 -24.01
C LEU A 582 46.00 -27.43 -23.68
N TYR A 583 44.89 -28.17 -23.59
CA TYR A 583 44.92 -29.61 -23.37
C TYR A 583 45.67 -30.35 -24.48
N LYS A 584 45.39 -30.01 -25.75
CA LYS A 584 46.12 -30.57 -26.90
C LYS A 584 47.62 -30.33 -26.78
N PHE A 585 48.02 -29.09 -26.46
CA PHE A 585 49.43 -28.76 -26.25
C PHE A 585 50.07 -29.54 -25.09
N VAL A 586 49.47 -29.49 -23.90
CA VAL A 586 50.01 -30.14 -22.69
C VAL A 586 50.11 -31.66 -22.87
N SER A 587 49.15 -32.28 -23.57
CA SER A 587 49.19 -33.72 -23.86
C SER A 587 50.34 -34.14 -24.79
N GLN A 588 50.86 -33.21 -25.60
CA GLN A 588 51.92 -33.46 -26.58
C GLN A 588 53.29 -32.93 -26.13
N SER A 589 53.30 -31.89 -25.29
CA SER A 589 54.52 -31.22 -24.83
C SER A 589 55.01 -31.83 -23.52
N LYS A 590 56.25 -32.30 -23.49
CA LYS A 590 56.97 -32.55 -22.24
C LYS A 590 57.70 -31.26 -21.84
N SER A 591 57.32 -30.68 -20.71
CA SER A 591 57.94 -29.51 -20.10
C SER A 591 58.21 -29.80 -18.63
N GLN A 592 59.35 -29.33 -18.12
CA GLN A 592 59.65 -29.37 -16.69
C GLN A 592 58.85 -28.31 -15.90
N PHE A 593 58.36 -27.27 -16.60
CA PHE A 593 57.52 -26.22 -16.03
C PHE A 593 56.04 -26.53 -16.26
N LYS A 594 55.23 -26.41 -15.21
CA LYS A 594 53.77 -26.40 -15.32
C LYS A 594 53.30 -25.01 -15.75
N ALA A 595 53.03 -24.83 -17.04
CA ALA A 595 52.58 -23.57 -17.62
C ALA A 595 51.18 -23.74 -18.24
N ASN A 596 50.24 -22.92 -17.81
CA ASN A 596 48.91 -22.83 -18.41
C ASN A 596 48.85 -21.57 -19.27
N PHE A 597 48.56 -21.75 -20.56
CA PHE A 597 48.46 -20.65 -21.51
C PHE A 597 47.00 -20.38 -21.87
N CYS A 598 46.68 -19.10 -22.03
CA CYS A 598 45.38 -18.64 -22.48
C CYS A 598 45.55 -17.79 -23.74
N CYS A 599 44.84 -18.14 -24.81
CA CYS A 599 44.80 -17.38 -26.06
C CYS A 599 43.38 -16.87 -26.29
N LEU A 600 43.24 -15.54 -26.25
CA LEU A 600 41.96 -14.84 -26.37
C LEU A 600 41.96 -13.92 -27.58
N LYS A 601 40.79 -13.63 -28.13
CA LYS A 601 40.60 -12.66 -29.21
C LYS A 601 40.64 -11.24 -28.66
N LYS A 602 41.62 -10.44 -29.10
CA LYS A 602 41.82 -9.07 -28.59
C LYS A 602 40.55 -8.20 -28.61
N GLU A 603 39.75 -8.28 -29.66
CA GLU A 603 38.53 -7.49 -29.87
C GLU A 603 37.47 -7.68 -28.77
N ASP A 604 37.35 -8.91 -28.26
CA ASP A 604 36.33 -9.29 -27.26
C ASP A 604 36.74 -8.90 -25.82
N TRP A 605 38.02 -8.52 -25.62
CA TRP A 605 38.62 -8.27 -24.31
C TRP A 605 39.25 -6.86 -24.15
N THR A 606 38.99 -5.98 -25.12
CA THR A 606 39.61 -4.66 -25.44
C THR A 606 39.95 -3.64 -24.32
N LYS A 607 39.69 -3.92 -23.03
CA LYS A 607 39.99 -3.01 -21.92
C LYS A 607 41.36 -3.19 -21.27
N GLU A 608 42.09 -4.26 -21.59
CA GLU A 608 43.40 -4.49 -21.01
C GLU A 608 44.54 -4.04 -21.95
N LEU A 609 45.52 -3.35 -21.39
CA LEU A 609 46.77 -3.01 -22.07
C LEU A 609 47.76 -4.18 -21.91
N PRO A 610 48.66 -4.43 -22.87
CA PRO A 610 49.61 -5.54 -22.84
C PRO A 610 50.57 -5.56 -21.63
N GLY A 611 50.54 -4.54 -20.77
CA GLY A 611 51.47 -4.35 -19.68
C GLY A 611 52.86 -3.97 -20.18
N GLU A 612 53.78 -3.68 -19.25
CA GLU A 612 55.17 -3.44 -19.60
C GLU A 612 55.87 -4.76 -19.99
N PHE A 613 56.83 -4.68 -20.92
CA PHE A 613 57.61 -5.85 -21.30
C PHE A 613 58.50 -6.33 -20.14
N VAL A 614 58.61 -7.64 -19.98
CA VAL A 614 59.56 -8.26 -19.06
C VAL A 614 60.24 -9.45 -19.73
N GLN A 615 61.56 -9.53 -19.58
CA GLN A 615 62.33 -10.69 -20.02
C GLN A 615 62.04 -11.87 -19.09
N LEU A 616 61.33 -12.87 -19.60
CA LEU A 616 61.14 -14.14 -18.90
C LEU A 616 62.38 -15.03 -19.05
N PRO A 617 62.58 -16.01 -18.14
CA PRO A 617 63.58 -17.06 -18.30
C PRO A 617 63.49 -17.74 -19.67
N ASN A 618 64.65 -18.14 -20.21
CA ASN A 618 64.74 -18.74 -21.55
C ASN A 618 63.87 -19.99 -21.66
N GLU A 619 63.81 -20.80 -20.60
CA GLU A 619 63.05 -22.04 -20.57
C GLU A 619 61.53 -21.79 -20.64
N LEU A 620 61.03 -20.75 -19.98
CA LEU A 620 59.63 -20.33 -20.08
C LEU A 620 59.33 -19.71 -21.45
N THR A 621 60.27 -18.94 -21.99
CA THR A 621 60.20 -18.35 -23.32
C THR A 621 60.12 -19.42 -24.41
N ASP A 622 60.87 -20.51 -24.28
CA ASP A 622 60.85 -21.64 -25.21
C ASP A 622 59.52 -22.39 -25.18
N VAL A 623 58.95 -22.61 -23.98
CA VAL A 623 57.62 -23.24 -23.84
C VAL A 623 56.55 -22.33 -24.46
N ALA A 624 56.60 -21.02 -24.19
CA ALA A 624 55.70 -20.03 -24.76
C ALA A 624 55.77 -19.99 -26.30
N CYS A 625 56.98 -20.00 -26.87
CA CYS A 625 57.20 -20.08 -28.31
C CYS A 625 56.64 -21.38 -28.93
N ARG A 626 56.80 -22.53 -28.26
CA ARG A 626 56.21 -23.80 -28.71
C ARG A 626 54.70 -23.77 -28.71
N TYR A 627 54.09 -23.19 -27.69
CA TYR A 627 52.63 -23.00 -27.63
C TYR A 627 52.15 -22.06 -28.73
N GLN A 628 52.84 -20.94 -28.95
CA GLN A 628 52.52 -20.00 -30.02
C GLN A 628 52.57 -20.67 -31.40
N ARG A 629 53.57 -21.52 -31.65
CA ARG A 629 53.67 -22.31 -32.89
C ARG A 629 52.56 -23.34 -33.02
N SER A 630 52.14 -24.01 -31.95
CA SER A 630 51.08 -25.02 -32.03
C SER A 630 49.71 -24.44 -32.38
N LEU A 631 49.52 -23.14 -32.19
CA LEU A 631 48.26 -22.45 -32.52
C LEU A 631 48.14 -22.04 -34.00
N ASN A 632 49.21 -22.08 -34.80
CA ASN A 632 49.22 -21.69 -36.22
C ASN A 632 48.62 -20.28 -36.51
N LYS A 633 48.75 -19.31 -35.58
CA LYS A 633 48.29 -17.92 -35.78
C LYS A 633 49.49 -16.98 -35.92
N GLN A 634 49.37 -15.94 -36.76
CA GLN A 634 50.52 -15.11 -37.14
C GLN A 634 50.74 -13.88 -36.24
N ASN A 635 49.73 -13.42 -35.48
CA ASN A 635 49.84 -12.21 -34.65
C ASN A 635 49.43 -12.50 -33.20
N PHE A 636 50.40 -12.53 -32.29
CA PHE A 636 50.19 -12.68 -30.85
C PHE A 636 50.76 -11.48 -30.11
N GLU A 637 50.03 -11.05 -29.08
CA GLU A 637 50.46 -10.03 -28.15
C GLU A 637 50.42 -10.62 -26.74
N TRP A 638 51.52 -10.51 -25.99
CA TRP A 638 51.62 -11.04 -24.65
C TRP A 638 51.15 -10.00 -23.64
N TYR A 639 50.19 -10.38 -22.80
CA TYR A 639 49.65 -9.55 -21.74
C TYR A 639 50.40 -9.86 -20.44
N TYR A 640 51.58 -9.25 -20.26
CA TYR A 640 52.49 -9.55 -19.15
C TYR A 640 51.89 -9.24 -17.79
N GLN A 641 51.03 -8.21 -17.70
CA GLN A 641 50.33 -7.83 -16.47
C GLN A 641 49.35 -8.89 -15.94
N LEU A 642 48.91 -9.84 -16.78
CA LEU A 642 48.01 -10.93 -16.40
C LEU A 642 48.77 -12.19 -15.92
N GLN A 643 50.07 -12.25 -16.16
CA GLN A 643 50.86 -13.44 -15.88
C GLN A 643 51.06 -13.63 -14.38
N ARG A 644 50.82 -14.86 -13.94
CA ARG A 644 50.96 -15.30 -12.55
C ARG A 644 51.97 -16.40 -12.48
N VAL A 645 52.86 -16.29 -11.51
CA VAL A 645 53.95 -17.23 -11.31
C VAL A 645 53.91 -17.68 -9.87
N THR A 646 53.97 -19.00 -9.70
CA THR A 646 54.19 -19.62 -8.41
C THR A 646 55.60 -20.20 -8.39
N MET A 647 56.44 -19.75 -7.46
CA MET A 647 57.83 -20.17 -7.37
C MET A 647 58.23 -20.48 -5.93
N ASN A 648 59.09 -21.48 -5.77
CA ASN A 648 59.68 -21.80 -4.47
C ASN A 648 60.95 -20.97 -4.30
N VAL A 649 61.03 -20.22 -3.20
CA VAL A 649 62.19 -19.41 -2.85
C VAL A 649 62.75 -19.90 -1.53
N LEU A 650 64.01 -20.28 -1.55
CA LEU A 650 64.80 -20.60 -0.36
C LEU A 650 65.49 -19.32 0.09
N PHE A 651 65.04 -18.73 1.20
CA PHE A 651 65.61 -17.48 1.70
C PHE A 651 66.95 -17.68 2.40
N ASN A 652 67.15 -18.84 3.04
CA ASN A 652 68.38 -19.21 3.72
C ASN A 652 68.77 -20.66 3.37
N GLU A 653 69.91 -20.82 2.70
CA GLU A 653 70.43 -22.14 2.28
C GLU A 653 70.67 -23.10 3.45
N ASN A 654 70.97 -22.57 4.64
CA ASN A 654 71.23 -23.36 5.84
C ASN A 654 69.96 -23.73 6.62
N ASP A 655 68.79 -23.23 6.22
CA ASP A 655 67.52 -23.49 6.90
C ASP A 655 66.43 -23.91 5.90
N SER A 656 66.16 -25.21 5.85
CA SER A 656 65.08 -25.75 5.00
C SER A 656 63.68 -25.21 5.34
N HIS A 657 63.44 -24.71 6.56
CA HIS A 657 62.18 -24.07 6.93
C HIS A 657 62.01 -22.66 6.34
N SER A 658 63.09 -22.09 5.78
CA SER A 658 63.07 -20.83 5.03
C SER A 658 62.53 -20.99 3.60
N LEU A 659 62.29 -22.23 3.14
CA LEU A 659 61.64 -22.47 1.85
C LEU A 659 60.18 -22.01 1.91
N LYS A 660 59.83 -21.05 1.05
CA LYS A 660 58.46 -20.54 0.92
C LYS A 660 58.02 -20.58 -0.52
N GLU A 661 56.76 -20.93 -0.73
CA GLU A 661 56.10 -20.80 -2.03
C GLU A 661 55.59 -19.37 -2.18
N ILE A 662 55.94 -18.71 -3.27
CA ILE A 662 55.56 -17.32 -3.55
C ILE A 662 54.66 -17.31 -4.78
N GLU A 663 53.44 -16.80 -4.61
CA GLU A 663 52.53 -16.47 -5.71
C GLU A 663 52.71 -14.99 -6.05
N CYS A 664 53.15 -14.67 -7.27
CA CYS A 664 53.56 -13.33 -7.67
C CYS A 664 53.33 -13.05 -9.16
N SER A 665 53.52 -11.80 -9.57
CA SER A 665 53.49 -11.43 -10.99
C SER A 665 54.76 -11.90 -11.71
N SER A 666 54.70 -12.02 -13.04
CA SER A 666 55.89 -12.28 -13.87
C SER A 666 57.01 -11.26 -13.64
N TYR A 667 56.66 -10.00 -13.35
CA TYR A 667 57.60 -8.94 -13.00
C TYR A 667 58.38 -9.28 -11.71
N GLN A 668 57.65 -9.60 -10.64
CA GLN A 668 58.27 -9.95 -9.35
C GLN A 668 59.09 -11.24 -9.46
N ALA A 669 58.59 -12.23 -10.21
CA ALA A 669 59.32 -13.47 -10.47
C ALA A 669 60.64 -13.22 -11.20
N ALA A 670 60.65 -12.36 -12.23
CA ALA A 670 61.88 -12.02 -12.96
C ALA A 670 62.94 -11.38 -12.04
N ILE A 671 62.51 -10.56 -11.08
CA ILE A 671 63.40 -9.98 -10.06
C ILE A 671 63.99 -11.08 -9.17
N PHE A 672 63.16 -11.99 -8.62
CA PHE A 672 63.65 -13.08 -7.78
C PHE A 672 64.61 -14.01 -8.52
N LEU A 673 64.30 -14.35 -9.77
CA LEU A 673 65.12 -15.23 -10.59
C LEU A 673 66.48 -14.60 -10.95
N ALA A 674 66.59 -13.27 -10.98
CA ALA A 674 67.88 -12.61 -11.17
C ALA A 674 68.90 -12.97 -10.07
N PHE A 675 68.43 -13.28 -8.85
CA PHE A 675 69.25 -13.66 -7.70
C PHE A 675 69.67 -15.14 -7.67
N GLN A 676 69.19 -15.97 -8.60
CA GLN A 676 69.48 -17.41 -8.59
C GLN A 676 70.98 -17.74 -8.60
N ASN A 677 71.79 -16.89 -9.26
CA ASN A 677 73.25 -17.08 -9.38
C ASN A 677 74.06 -15.98 -8.69
N ARG A 678 73.42 -15.03 -7.99
CA ARG A 678 74.07 -13.86 -7.39
C ARG A 678 73.35 -13.43 -6.12
N TYR A 679 74.10 -13.29 -5.03
CA TYR A 679 73.54 -12.93 -3.72
C TYR A 679 73.16 -11.44 -3.61
N VAL A 680 73.91 -10.56 -4.27
CA VAL A 680 73.72 -9.10 -4.27
C VAL A 680 73.74 -8.58 -5.71
N ILE A 681 72.77 -7.73 -6.08
CA ILE A 681 72.61 -7.21 -7.45
C ILE A 681 72.28 -5.71 -7.40
N SER A 682 72.90 -4.91 -8.26
CA SER A 682 72.60 -3.47 -8.39
C SER A 682 71.31 -3.20 -9.18
N LEU A 683 70.70 -2.03 -8.98
CA LEU A 683 69.52 -1.59 -9.76
C LEU A 683 69.75 -1.64 -11.28
N LYS A 684 70.94 -1.22 -11.75
CA LYS A 684 71.30 -1.22 -13.18
C LYS A 684 71.41 -2.64 -13.75
N GLU A 685 71.95 -3.57 -12.96
CA GLU A 685 72.04 -4.98 -13.37
C GLU A 685 70.66 -5.62 -13.42
N LEU A 686 69.80 -5.36 -12.42
CA LEU A 686 68.40 -5.82 -12.43
C LEU A 686 67.68 -5.30 -13.68
N GLN A 687 67.81 -4.01 -14.00
CA GLN A 687 67.22 -3.41 -15.21
C GLN A 687 67.73 -4.09 -16.49
N SER A 688 69.03 -4.39 -16.56
CA SER A 688 69.62 -5.07 -17.71
C SER A 688 69.12 -6.50 -17.89
N ILE A 689 68.91 -7.23 -16.78
CA ILE A 689 68.44 -8.62 -16.76
C ILE A 689 66.94 -8.68 -17.07
N THR A 690 66.12 -7.90 -16.38
CA THR A 690 64.66 -7.98 -16.50
C THR A 690 64.10 -7.20 -17.69
N LYS A 691 64.88 -6.26 -18.25
CA LYS A 691 64.49 -5.34 -19.32
C LYS A 691 63.29 -4.44 -19.01
N MET A 692 62.93 -4.30 -17.73
CA MET A 692 61.89 -3.37 -17.30
C MET A 692 62.34 -1.91 -17.41
N GLU A 693 61.38 -1.02 -17.60
CA GLU A 693 61.51 0.41 -17.39
C GLU A 693 61.94 0.70 -15.95
N LEU A 694 62.86 1.65 -15.79
CA LEU A 694 63.49 1.95 -14.51
C LEU A 694 62.47 2.32 -13.43
N GLN A 695 61.47 3.16 -13.76
CA GLN A 695 60.47 3.61 -12.80
C GLN A 695 59.61 2.45 -12.30
N PHE A 696 59.13 1.61 -13.22
CA PHE A 696 58.30 0.46 -12.90
C PHE A 696 59.07 -0.61 -12.09
N LEU A 697 60.34 -0.83 -12.43
CA LEU A 697 61.23 -1.70 -11.67
C LEU A 697 61.44 -1.20 -10.23
N GLU A 698 61.69 0.10 -10.03
CA GLU A 698 61.85 0.68 -8.70
C GLU A 698 60.57 0.51 -7.84
N GLU A 699 59.37 0.59 -8.44
CA GLU A 699 58.11 0.34 -7.74
C GLU A 699 57.95 -1.12 -7.31
N ASN A 700 58.29 -2.06 -8.19
CA ASN A 700 58.32 -3.49 -7.88
C ASN A 700 59.30 -3.80 -6.73
N LEU A 701 60.50 -3.25 -6.81
CA LEU A 701 61.53 -3.43 -5.78
C LEU A 701 61.10 -2.83 -4.44
N LYS A 702 60.46 -1.67 -4.45
CA LYS A 702 59.94 -1.04 -3.22
C LYS A 702 58.97 -1.95 -2.49
N LEU A 703 58.06 -2.63 -3.20
CA LEU A 703 57.09 -3.55 -2.59
C LEU A 703 57.75 -4.79 -1.99
N LEU A 704 58.77 -5.33 -2.66
CA LEU A 704 59.52 -6.48 -2.16
C LEU A 704 60.36 -6.12 -0.92
N VAL A 705 60.90 -4.90 -0.88
CA VAL A 705 61.63 -4.35 0.29
C VAL A 705 60.68 -4.04 1.44
N GLU A 706 59.51 -3.45 1.18
CA GLU A 706 58.47 -3.20 2.20
C GLU A 706 57.99 -4.51 2.85
N LYS A 707 57.86 -5.58 2.06
CA LYS A 707 57.55 -6.93 2.56
C LYS A 707 58.75 -7.66 3.19
N ARG A 708 59.92 -7.00 3.28
CA ARG A 708 61.17 -7.54 3.84
C ARG A 708 61.67 -8.81 3.14
N MET A 709 61.28 -9.05 1.90
CA MET A 709 61.75 -10.19 1.10
C MET A 709 63.09 -9.87 0.44
N LEU A 710 63.31 -8.60 0.14
CA LEU A 710 64.60 -8.05 -0.27
C LEU A 710 65.11 -7.04 0.78
N LEU A 711 66.43 -6.95 0.93
CA LEU A 711 67.12 -5.86 1.62
C LEU A 711 67.62 -4.86 0.58
N CYS A 712 67.49 -3.56 0.88
CA CYS A 712 68.00 -2.49 0.04
C CYS A 712 69.16 -1.78 0.74
N HIS A 713 70.35 -1.86 0.16
CA HIS A 713 71.54 -1.17 0.62
C HIS A 713 71.57 0.22 -0.03
N THR A 714 70.88 1.18 0.61
CA THR A 714 70.58 2.51 0.08
C THR A 714 71.79 3.31 -0.40
N LYS A 715 72.97 3.10 0.18
CA LYS A 715 74.22 3.77 -0.24
C LYS A 715 74.66 3.42 -1.66
N ASN A 716 74.41 2.19 -2.11
CA ASN A 716 74.90 1.68 -3.40
C ASN A 716 73.76 1.32 -4.38
N LYS A 717 72.48 1.52 -3.99
CA LYS A 717 71.30 1.02 -4.72
C LYS A 717 71.45 -0.46 -5.12
N THR A 718 71.97 -1.27 -4.20
CA THR A 718 72.08 -2.73 -4.36
C THR A 718 71.01 -3.42 -3.52
N TYR A 719 70.55 -4.56 -4.03
CA TYR A 719 69.49 -5.37 -3.44
C TYR A 719 70.05 -6.76 -3.13
N GLU A 720 69.51 -7.39 -2.10
CA GLU A 720 69.93 -8.71 -1.61
C GLU A 720 68.68 -9.49 -1.14
N ILE A 721 68.66 -10.82 -1.31
CA ILE A 721 67.61 -11.65 -0.70
C ILE A 721 67.75 -11.62 0.82
N ASN A 722 66.67 -11.32 1.53
CA ASN A 722 66.70 -11.28 2.99
C ASN A 722 66.74 -12.70 3.59
N SER A 723 67.93 -13.17 3.95
CA SER A 723 68.11 -14.50 4.57
C SER A 723 67.45 -14.65 5.95
N LYS A 724 67.03 -13.55 6.57
CA LYS A 724 66.28 -13.54 7.84
C LYS A 724 64.78 -13.41 7.62
N PHE A 725 64.29 -13.54 6.39
CA PHE A 725 62.87 -13.47 6.12
C PHE A 725 62.13 -14.66 6.77
N MET A 726 61.22 -14.34 7.68
CA MET A 726 60.40 -15.31 8.42
C MET A 726 58.93 -14.98 8.21
N SER A 727 58.14 -16.01 7.90
CA SER A 727 56.68 -15.92 7.83
C SER A 727 56.05 -17.25 8.22
N ASP A 728 54.97 -17.19 9.00
CA ASP A 728 54.19 -18.36 9.41
C ASP A 728 53.40 -18.97 8.23
N LYS A 729 53.24 -18.21 7.13
CA LYS A 729 52.55 -18.67 5.93
C LYS A 729 53.46 -19.55 5.07
N LYS A 730 52.96 -20.74 4.68
CA LYS A 730 53.63 -21.63 3.71
C LYS A 730 53.65 -21.03 2.29
N VAL A 731 52.53 -20.41 1.91
CA VAL A 731 52.36 -19.71 0.62
C VAL A 731 52.21 -18.23 0.86
N ILE A 732 53.07 -17.43 0.23
CA ILE A 732 53.09 -15.97 0.34
C ILE A 732 52.53 -15.39 -0.95
N LYS A 733 51.39 -14.70 -0.84
CA LYS A 733 50.80 -14.01 -1.98
C LYS A 733 51.32 -12.58 -2.06
N LEU A 734 52.00 -12.27 -3.16
CA LEU A 734 52.40 -10.92 -3.52
C LEU A 734 51.26 -10.21 -4.24
N HIS A 735 51.21 -8.88 -4.11
CA HIS A 735 50.22 -8.12 -4.85
C HIS A 735 50.62 -8.17 -6.32
N ASN A 736 49.81 -8.82 -7.15
CA ASN A 736 50.05 -8.91 -8.60
C ASN A 736 49.78 -7.60 -9.34
N TYR A 737 49.22 -6.59 -8.67
CA TYR A 737 48.89 -5.30 -9.25
C TYR A 737 49.85 -4.21 -8.76
N ILE A 738 50.90 -3.98 -9.55
CA ILE A 738 51.72 -2.78 -9.44
C ILE A 738 51.22 -1.86 -10.52
N ASN A 739 50.18 -1.13 -10.20
CA ASN A 739 49.80 0.07 -10.94
C ASN A 739 49.71 1.17 -9.91
N LYS A 740 50.81 1.92 -9.73
CA LYS A 740 50.71 3.25 -9.11
C LYS A 740 50.52 4.27 -10.23
N LYS A 741 49.52 5.13 -10.02
CA LYS A 741 49.53 6.54 -10.44
C LYS A 741 49.40 6.91 -11.93
N LYS A 742 48.70 6.13 -12.75
CA LYS A 742 47.50 6.77 -13.30
C LYS A 742 46.45 6.58 -12.24
N LYS A 743 45.94 7.67 -11.67
CA LYS A 743 44.55 7.70 -11.25
C LYS A 743 43.73 7.35 -12.51
N PHE A 744 43.68 6.08 -12.91
CA PHE A 744 42.37 5.48 -12.90
C PHE A 744 41.98 5.58 -11.43
N GLN A 745 41.35 6.70 -11.08
CA GLN A 745 40.28 6.58 -10.12
C GLN A 745 39.51 5.38 -10.66
N LEU A 746 39.62 4.25 -9.96
CA LEU A 746 38.57 3.28 -9.96
C LEU A 746 37.37 4.03 -9.38
N THR A 747 36.79 4.94 -10.17
CA THR A 747 35.40 5.31 -10.12
C THR A 747 34.67 3.99 -10.05
N ARG A 748 33.79 3.86 -9.07
CA ARG A 748 33.51 2.64 -8.28
C ARG A 748 33.12 1.39 -9.09
N THR A 749 32.94 1.51 -10.41
CA THR A 749 32.47 0.46 -11.32
C THR A 749 33.20 0.35 -12.66
N GLY A 750 34.18 1.21 -12.99
CA GLY A 750 34.80 1.22 -14.33
C GLY A 750 33.82 1.55 -15.48
N ILE A 751 32.67 2.13 -15.16
CA ILE A 751 31.63 2.60 -16.11
C ILE A 751 31.23 4.05 -15.85
N GLU A 752 31.56 4.57 -14.67
CA GLU A 752 31.76 6.00 -14.49
C GLU A 752 32.97 6.41 -15.32
N ARG A 753 32.72 6.92 -16.54
CA ARG A 753 33.62 7.87 -17.19
C ARG A 753 34.00 8.90 -16.13
N ASP A 754 35.27 9.26 -16.08
CA ASP A 754 35.82 10.26 -15.15
C ASP A 754 34.86 11.47 -15.07
N ASP A 755 34.62 12.08 -13.90
CA ASP A 755 33.76 13.27 -13.79
C ASP A 755 34.25 14.37 -14.75
N PHE A 756 35.56 14.40 -15.02
CA PHE A 756 36.19 15.22 -16.05
C PHE A 756 35.79 14.82 -17.48
N GLU A 757 35.76 13.53 -17.81
CA GLU A 757 35.36 12.99 -19.12
C GLU A 757 33.84 13.10 -19.34
N MET A 758 33.03 12.92 -18.30
CA MET A 758 31.59 13.15 -18.32
C MET A 758 31.27 14.63 -18.54
N MET A 759 31.98 15.53 -17.85
CA MET A 759 31.89 16.97 -18.08
C MET A 759 32.30 17.31 -19.51
N HIS A 760 33.40 16.73 -20.00
CA HIS A 760 33.86 16.88 -21.38
C HIS A 760 32.74 16.53 -22.37
N MET A 761 32.22 15.30 -22.31
CA MET A 761 31.17 14.84 -23.22
C MET A 761 29.89 15.66 -23.13
N ARG A 762 29.47 16.06 -21.93
CA ARG A 762 28.28 16.91 -21.75
C ARG A 762 28.46 18.24 -22.46
N ILE A 763 29.62 18.88 -22.30
CA ILE A 763 29.94 20.14 -22.97
C ILE A 763 30.06 19.93 -24.48
N THR A 764 30.76 18.89 -24.94
CA THR A 764 30.86 18.52 -26.37
C THR A 764 29.46 18.38 -26.99
N CYS A 765 28.60 17.53 -26.42
CA CYS A 765 27.24 17.32 -26.91
C CYS A 765 26.36 18.57 -26.81
N PHE A 766 26.56 19.41 -25.80
CA PHE A 766 25.86 20.69 -25.68
C PHE A 766 26.28 21.64 -26.79
N ILE A 767 27.59 21.84 -27.01
CA ILE A 767 28.15 22.68 -28.07
C ILE A 767 27.60 22.26 -29.44
N THR A 768 27.67 20.97 -29.78
CA THR A 768 27.17 20.49 -31.08
C THR A 768 25.68 20.74 -31.26
N ARG A 769 24.85 20.49 -30.23
CA ARG A 769 23.40 20.76 -30.28
C ARG A 769 23.09 22.25 -30.38
N LYS A 770 23.81 23.08 -29.62
CA LYS A 770 23.61 24.52 -29.55
C LYS A 770 23.99 25.18 -30.88
N LEU A 771 25.15 24.81 -31.46
CA LEU A 771 25.57 25.28 -32.78
C LEU A 771 24.67 24.73 -33.89
N LYS A 772 24.17 23.49 -33.79
CA LYS A 772 23.19 22.99 -34.77
C LYS A 772 21.88 23.78 -34.77
N ALA A 773 21.48 24.35 -33.63
CA ALA A 773 20.27 25.16 -33.50
C ALA A 773 20.48 26.63 -33.89
N ASP A 774 21.56 27.26 -33.40
CA ASP A 774 21.73 28.71 -33.41
C ASP A 774 23.05 29.18 -34.09
N SER A 775 23.56 28.45 -35.10
CA SER A 775 24.81 28.81 -35.78
C SER A 775 24.68 30.00 -36.75
N PRO A 776 25.65 30.95 -36.79
CA PRO A 776 26.90 30.99 -36.04
C PRO A 776 26.78 31.65 -34.65
N ILE A 777 27.62 31.22 -33.68
CA ILE A 777 27.64 31.74 -32.30
C ILE A 777 29.03 32.31 -31.96
N GLU A 778 29.04 33.47 -31.30
CA GLU A 778 30.24 34.10 -30.75
C GLU A 778 30.80 33.31 -29.55
N TYR A 779 32.13 33.19 -29.45
CA TYR A 779 32.82 32.41 -28.40
C TYR A 779 32.37 32.79 -26.99
N LEU A 780 32.33 34.08 -26.64
CA LEU A 780 31.96 34.52 -25.30
C LEU A 780 30.52 34.13 -24.94
N LYS A 781 29.60 34.33 -25.89
CA LYS A 781 28.20 33.91 -25.75
C LYS A 781 28.07 32.40 -25.61
N LEU A 782 28.84 31.62 -26.38
CA LEU A 782 28.87 30.16 -26.28
C LEU A 782 29.40 29.70 -24.91
N VAL A 783 30.43 30.37 -24.37
CA VAL A 783 30.96 30.10 -23.01
C VAL A 783 29.91 30.40 -21.94
N GLU A 784 29.20 31.52 -22.03
CA GLU A 784 28.09 31.86 -21.12
C GLU A 784 26.97 30.80 -21.16
N ASP A 785 26.55 30.39 -22.35
CA ASP A 785 25.55 29.34 -22.54
C ASP A 785 26.00 28.00 -21.93
N ILE A 786 27.28 27.63 -22.09
CA ILE A 786 27.86 26.43 -21.47
C ILE A 786 27.84 26.55 -19.95
N LEU A 787 28.23 27.70 -19.39
CA LEU A 787 28.24 27.94 -17.94
C LEU A 787 26.83 27.85 -17.36
N HIS A 788 25.84 28.45 -18.02
CA HIS A 788 24.44 28.36 -17.61
C HIS A 788 23.96 26.91 -17.60
N TYR A 789 24.24 26.17 -18.68
CA TYR A 789 23.92 24.75 -18.79
C TYR A 789 24.54 23.91 -17.66
N LEU A 790 25.81 24.17 -17.31
CA LEU A 790 26.50 23.45 -16.24
C LEU A 790 25.89 23.74 -14.86
N VAL A 791 25.46 24.98 -14.61
CA VAL A 791 24.79 25.38 -13.36
C VAL A 791 23.41 24.73 -13.26
N GLU A 792 22.58 24.82 -14.30
CA GLU A 792 21.26 24.17 -14.34
C GLU A 792 21.37 22.65 -14.19
N SER A 793 22.43 22.05 -14.75
CA SER A 793 22.70 20.62 -14.66
C SER A 793 23.35 20.19 -13.34
N ASN A 794 23.53 21.09 -12.38
CA ASN A 794 24.19 20.86 -11.08
C ASN A 794 25.58 20.19 -11.20
N VAL A 795 26.37 20.57 -12.21
CA VAL A 795 27.73 20.06 -12.40
C VAL A 795 28.70 20.88 -11.55
N ASN A 796 29.44 20.22 -10.65
CA ASN A 796 30.45 20.89 -9.81
C ASN A 796 31.77 21.11 -10.57
N PHE A 797 31.69 21.85 -11.69
CA PHE A 797 32.81 22.02 -12.62
C PHE A 797 34.03 22.69 -11.97
N LYS A 798 33.85 23.57 -10.98
CA LYS A 798 34.95 24.26 -10.29
C LYS A 798 35.89 23.28 -9.55
N GLN A 799 35.34 22.31 -8.83
CA GLN A 799 36.16 21.30 -8.14
C GLN A 799 36.80 20.32 -9.12
N ILE A 800 36.07 19.93 -10.16
CA ILE A 800 36.56 19.01 -11.20
C ILE A 800 37.78 19.62 -11.90
N LEU A 801 37.68 20.87 -12.38
CA LEU A 801 38.76 21.55 -13.08
C LEU A 801 39.99 21.80 -12.19
N ALA A 802 39.78 22.16 -10.92
CA ALA A 802 40.87 22.34 -9.95
C ALA A 802 41.67 21.05 -9.70
N CYS A 803 41.05 19.88 -9.81
CA CYS A 803 41.73 18.59 -9.66
C CYS A 803 42.61 18.21 -10.87
N HIS A 804 42.43 18.88 -12.01
CA HIS A 804 43.15 18.65 -13.26
C HIS A 804 44.03 19.84 -13.68
N ASP A 805 44.27 20.78 -12.75
CA ASP A 805 45.08 21.99 -12.97
C ASP A 805 44.73 22.74 -14.27
N THR A 806 43.44 22.86 -14.57
CA THR A 806 42.92 23.55 -15.75
C THR A 806 41.80 24.52 -15.39
N ASP A 807 41.58 25.55 -16.21
CA ASP A 807 40.48 26.50 -16.07
C ASP A 807 39.39 26.27 -17.11
N ILE A 808 38.19 26.82 -16.88
CA ILE A 808 37.03 26.57 -17.74
C ILE A 808 37.21 27.08 -19.16
N HIS A 809 37.92 28.20 -19.37
CA HIS A 809 38.14 28.73 -20.71
C HIS A 809 39.11 27.86 -21.50
N THR A 810 40.22 27.45 -20.88
CA THR A 810 41.18 26.53 -21.51
C THR A 810 40.52 25.19 -21.83
N PHE A 811 39.66 24.68 -20.95
CA PHE A 811 38.92 23.44 -21.15
C PHE A 811 37.93 23.52 -22.32
N ILE A 812 37.10 24.57 -22.37
CA ILE A 812 36.15 24.77 -23.48
C ILE A 812 36.88 24.97 -24.80
N LYS A 813 37.98 25.73 -24.81
CA LYS A 813 38.79 25.95 -26.01
C LYS A 813 39.36 24.65 -26.56
N LYS A 814 39.84 23.76 -25.69
CA LYS A 814 40.29 22.41 -26.08
C LYS A 814 39.18 21.60 -26.75
N ILE A 815 37.97 21.61 -26.19
CA ILE A 815 36.81 20.92 -26.78
C ILE A 815 36.44 21.51 -28.16
N LEU A 816 36.50 22.83 -28.30
CA LEU A 816 36.24 23.49 -29.59
C LEU A 816 37.30 23.15 -30.64
N ASP A 817 38.57 23.10 -30.25
CA ASP A 817 39.67 22.72 -31.14
C ASP A 817 39.54 21.24 -31.57
N GLU A 818 39.12 20.34 -30.65
CA GLU A 818 38.81 18.93 -30.97
C GLU A 818 37.63 18.79 -31.94
N LEU A 819 36.50 19.45 -31.66
CA LEU A 819 35.33 19.43 -32.53
C LEU A 819 35.60 20.06 -33.91
N THR A 820 36.51 21.03 -33.98
CA THR A 820 36.97 21.61 -35.24
C THR A 820 37.85 20.62 -36.01
N GLY A 821 38.73 19.91 -35.32
CA GLY A 821 39.57 18.86 -35.90
C GLY A 821 38.78 17.67 -36.45
N GLU A 822 37.68 17.30 -35.77
CA GLU A 822 36.73 16.27 -36.21
C GLU A 822 35.70 16.75 -37.23
N VAL A 823 35.76 18.03 -37.64
CA VAL A 823 34.89 18.65 -38.66
C VAL A 823 33.39 18.66 -38.27
N TYR A 824 33.06 18.61 -36.97
CA TYR A 824 31.69 18.82 -36.49
C TYR A 824 31.32 20.31 -36.44
N ILE A 825 32.33 21.18 -36.28
CA ILE A 825 32.18 22.64 -36.26
C ILE A 825 33.33 23.28 -37.04
N ARG A 826 33.18 24.55 -37.45
CA ARG A 826 34.25 25.34 -38.05
C ARG A 826 34.33 26.73 -37.43
N ARG A 827 35.53 27.32 -37.40
CA ARG A 827 35.69 28.75 -37.13
C ARG A 827 35.36 29.54 -38.39
N VAL A 828 34.41 30.47 -38.27
CA VAL A 828 34.03 31.39 -39.36
C VAL A 828 34.99 32.59 -39.38
N ASN A 829 35.38 33.08 -38.20
CA ASN A 829 36.38 34.11 -37.98
C ASN A 829 37.02 33.91 -36.59
N GLU A 830 37.85 34.86 -36.11
CA GLU A 830 38.56 34.72 -34.82
C GLU A 830 37.64 34.48 -33.61
N ASN A 831 36.38 34.93 -33.68
CA ASN A 831 35.46 34.93 -32.53
C ASN A 831 34.19 34.09 -32.72
N TYR A 832 33.91 33.54 -33.91
CA TYR A 832 32.66 32.86 -34.20
C TYR A 832 32.85 31.40 -34.63
N TYR A 833 31.98 30.53 -34.12
CA TYR A 833 31.91 29.12 -34.47
C TYR A 833 30.59 28.81 -35.17
N GLU A 834 30.64 27.90 -36.15
CA GLU A 834 29.50 27.44 -36.93
C GLU A 834 29.45 25.91 -36.95
N TYR A 835 28.25 25.34 -36.96
CA TYR A 835 28.05 23.90 -37.12
C TYR A 835 28.34 23.46 -38.56
N VAL A 836 29.02 22.33 -38.72
CA VAL A 836 29.27 21.70 -40.01
C VAL A 836 28.43 20.42 -40.10
N PRO A 837 27.48 20.32 -41.06
CA PRO A 837 26.52 19.23 -41.15
C PRO A 837 27.09 17.82 -41.27
#